data_AF-A0A4U1CSB4-F1
#
_entry.id   AF-A0A4U1CSB4-F1
#
_cell.length_a   1.000
_cell.length_b   1.000
_cell.length_c   1.000
_cell.angle_alpha   90.00
_cell.angle_beta   90.00
_cell.angle_gamma   90.00
#
_symmetry.space_group_name_H-M   'P 1'
#
loop_
_entity.id
_entity.type
_entity.pdbx_description
1 polymer ?
#
loop_
_entity_poly.entity_id
_entity_poly.type
_entity_poly.pdbx_seq_one_letter_code
_entity_poly.pdbx_strand_id
1 'polypeptide(L)'
;MRTSYRLLGVLILLVCFYHTLSAQKKSNLNGSAIVVEFHLPADYKKDSMKVDTGSFIKFVHVISYRPIDKEIKNGYVKFRFPGHGPLYINLSEVLGKSYNYTLFEPGDSVQIRYDKKGTRFTGKGAEKFRLLEEVKINMSKLSLPANPKLSVIASLKDYQEWHLYLNRKLLLIDSLFEDYKKLISPFIYAYLKVTEIADVEYQRLHKFGLLVNKASVLGLSGEKLGQIFDSTLNSGSTSWVHTYSGKALNSYYFYDFIRRSVERKYNFDYAHDSLKNASRKTAYWNFAKKIYKGNVLQSVQVFLLTEGGLKTHTLKDGSTPEIEYLLNEFYKLPGYPEYKAYVRDYEQMIRAWVIHVGGNSPDFALQDGNGQSYGKKDFEGKLVLLNFFDDSKECSRMKVALRKVSRVFQQDSNVIFLNISTEKNKTVWQNSLSGVNTPVKNLIELYTNGQGKMHPVLNYYNIRDYPKFNFKAFPAVFMLNNKGEFLYNGEFGRAHGGALRRHANRLFPDPRKDNGQALIGDIYEQLALMQDGPYVFHGKEGITAYSMNSSTVTELKYPAKRGIGITIGTDDLRKNFPVQLKTKLTLEPSVTATRPEKLFVLSDIEGEFEAFRKLLQANKIIDSDFNWTFGNGHLVFAGDMFDRGLQVTECLWLVYMLEKKAKAAGGYVHFILGNHEIMNLQGDHRYVEDKYKNNAALMCKTLMQLYNEDSELGRWLRTKNIVEKIGDLLFAHGGISAELNNQPLSVEQINLIARPFYADSAVAKNADTKVNLLYSSTTSPFWYRLYYATNRFSKSNNKWIYKAKEAQVDSTLQKFNVRHIVTGHTIVADTISVHYGGKVINTDTKHRDGKSEALLIEGDSFYRVNAEGKRVLLFRDEEK
;
A
#
# COMPACT_ATOMS: atom_id res chain seq x y z
N MET A 1 1.20 -4.67 1.84
CA MET A 1 2.65 -4.89 2.02
C MET A 1 3.09 -6.34 1.78
N ARG A 2 2.65 -7.37 2.53
CA ARG A 2 3.12 -8.77 2.35
C ARG A 2 2.86 -9.42 0.97
N THR A 3 1.78 -9.05 0.29
CA THR A 3 1.43 -9.55 -1.07
C THR A 3 2.27 -8.92 -2.17
N SER A 4 2.68 -7.66 -2.01
CA SER A 4 3.53 -6.91 -2.94
C SER A 4 4.95 -7.49 -3.02
N TYR A 5 5.47 -8.05 -1.92
CA TYR A 5 6.79 -8.69 -1.88
C TYR A 5 6.86 -10.02 -2.65
N ARG A 6 5.75 -10.75 -2.76
CA ARG A 6 5.71 -12.00 -3.55
C ARG A 6 5.71 -11.72 -5.05
N LEU A 7 4.99 -10.70 -5.49
CA LEU A 7 5.01 -10.25 -6.89
C LEU A 7 6.39 -9.70 -7.30
N LEU A 8 7.06 -8.95 -6.41
CA LEU A 8 8.42 -8.45 -6.62
C LEU A 8 9.42 -9.59 -6.83
N GLY A 9 9.33 -10.66 -6.03
CA GLY A 9 10.19 -11.84 -6.18
C GLY A 9 9.96 -12.61 -7.49
N VAL A 10 8.70 -12.72 -7.94
CA VAL A 10 8.33 -13.45 -9.15
C VAL A 10 8.71 -12.69 -10.43
N LEU A 11 8.60 -11.36 -10.44
CA LEU A 11 8.97 -10.54 -11.62
C LEU A 11 10.49 -10.50 -11.82
N ILE A 12 11.27 -10.41 -10.72
CA ILE A 12 12.73 -10.51 -10.74
C ILE A 12 13.16 -11.87 -11.31
N LEU A 13 12.47 -12.97 -10.94
CA LEU A 13 12.75 -14.31 -11.47
C LEU A 13 12.51 -14.41 -12.99
N LEU A 14 11.43 -13.82 -13.51
CA LEU A 14 11.08 -13.90 -14.94
C LEU A 14 12.04 -13.12 -15.84
N VAL A 15 12.48 -11.93 -15.42
CA VAL A 15 13.46 -11.13 -16.18
C VAL A 15 14.84 -11.78 -16.13
N CYS A 16 15.22 -12.37 -14.98
CA CYS A 16 16.47 -13.15 -14.85
C CYS A 16 16.49 -14.38 -15.78
N PHE A 17 15.33 -15.00 -16.02
CA PHE A 17 15.20 -16.20 -16.87
C PHE A 17 15.49 -15.91 -18.36
N TYR A 18 15.18 -14.70 -18.84
CA TYR A 18 15.36 -14.35 -20.25
C TYR A 18 16.83 -14.03 -20.59
N HIS A 19 17.56 -13.40 -19.67
CA HIS A 19 18.98 -13.08 -19.86
C HIS A 19 19.89 -14.30 -19.71
N THR A 20 19.51 -15.28 -18.88
CA THR A 20 20.23 -16.57 -18.74
C THR A 20 20.20 -17.39 -20.03
N LEU A 21 19.08 -17.39 -20.76
CA LEU A 21 18.97 -18.07 -22.07
C LEU A 21 19.89 -17.47 -23.15
N SER A 22 20.16 -16.16 -23.10
CA SER A 22 21.08 -15.50 -24.03
C SER A 22 22.56 -15.78 -23.70
N ALA A 23 22.90 -16.00 -22.43
CA ALA A 23 24.25 -16.32 -22.00
C ALA A 23 24.64 -17.78 -22.33
N GLN A 24 23.67 -18.70 -22.31
CA GLN A 24 23.88 -20.13 -22.64
C GLN A 24 24.37 -20.40 -24.07
N LYS A 25 24.14 -19.48 -25.02
CA LYS A 25 24.44 -19.72 -26.45
C LYS A 25 25.88 -19.39 -26.87
N LYS A 26 26.77 -18.92 -25.98
CA LYS A 26 28.06 -18.33 -26.40
C LYS A 26 29.35 -18.76 -25.67
N SER A 27 29.36 -19.75 -24.79
CA SER A 27 30.61 -20.14 -24.09
C SER A 27 31.15 -21.52 -24.48
N ASN A 28 32.31 -21.54 -25.13
CA ASN A 28 33.17 -22.71 -25.28
C ASN A 28 33.49 -23.34 -23.90
N LEU A 29 33.45 -24.68 -23.84
CA LEU A 29 33.53 -25.54 -22.64
C LEU A 29 34.97 -25.70 -22.08
N ASN A 30 35.77 -24.63 -21.97
CA ASN A 30 37.21 -24.74 -21.68
C ASN A 30 37.61 -24.73 -20.18
N GLY A 31 36.73 -25.15 -19.25
CA GLY A 31 37.02 -25.17 -17.81
C GLY A 31 36.69 -26.51 -17.14
N SER A 32 37.48 -26.93 -16.14
CA SER A 32 37.25 -28.17 -15.37
C SER A 32 35.88 -28.16 -14.70
N ALA A 33 35.07 -29.20 -14.96
CA ALA A 33 33.71 -29.30 -14.44
C ALA A 33 33.67 -29.34 -12.90
N ILE A 34 32.53 -28.90 -12.34
CA ILE A 34 32.20 -29.07 -10.92
C ILE A 34 31.37 -30.33 -10.78
N VAL A 35 31.78 -31.25 -9.93
CA VAL A 35 31.09 -32.53 -9.70
C VAL A 35 30.60 -32.60 -8.25
N VAL A 36 29.30 -32.83 -8.08
CA VAL A 36 28.67 -33.03 -6.78
C VAL A 36 27.92 -34.35 -6.77
N GLU A 37 28.32 -35.26 -5.89
CA GLU A 37 27.77 -36.60 -5.79
C GLU A 37 27.11 -36.81 -4.42
N PHE A 38 25.85 -37.24 -4.41
CA PHE A 38 25.07 -37.46 -3.21
C PHE A 38 24.93 -38.94 -2.89
N HIS A 39 25.28 -39.30 -1.65
CA HIS A 39 24.93 -40.57 -1.03
C HIS A 39 23.74 -40.32 -0.10
N LEU A 40 22.54 -40.64 -0.61
CA LEU A 40 21.27 -40.40 0.07
C LEU A 40 20.67 -41.70 0.63
N PRO A 41 19.83 -41.60 1.69
CA PRO A 41 19.08 -42.73 2.22
C PRO A 41 18.26 -43.48 1.15
N ALA A 42 17.98 -44.75 1.39
CA ALA A 42 17.30 -45.63 0.43
C ALA A 42 15.86 -45.16 0.09
N ASP A 43 15.20 -44.49 1.04
CA ASP A 43 13.84 -43.96 0.96
C ASP A 43 13.74 -42.60 0.23
N TYR A 44 14.86 -41.97 -0.12
CA TYR A 44 14.86 -40.71 -0.85
C TYR A 44 14.51 -40.91 -2.33
N LYS A 45 13.57 -40.11 -2.86
CA LYS A 45 13.17 -40.14 -4.28
C LYS A 45 14.25 -39.51 -5.19
N LYS A 46 15.28 -40.29 -5.52
CA LYS A 46 16.49 -39.88 -6.26
C LYS A 46 16.20 -39.32 -7.65
N ASP A 47 15.23 -39.88 -8.37
CA ASP A 47 14.86 -39.42 -9.72
C ASP A 47 14.28 -38.01 -9.73
N SER A 48 13.53 -37.64 -8.68
CA SER A 48 12.97 -36.29 -8.53
C SER A 48 13.96 -35.24 -8.01
N MET A 49 15.17 -35.64 -7.60
CA MET A 49 16.16 -34.72 -7.04
C MET A 49 16.54 -33.63 -8.05
N LYS A 50 16.43 -32.38 -7.60
CA LYS A 50 16.87 -31.19 -8.31
C LYS A 50 17.84 -30.41 -7.43
N VAL A 51 18.73 -29.69 -8.07
CA VAL A 51 19.66 -28.77 -7.44
C VAL A 51 19.66 -27.50 -8.28
N ASP A 52 19.40 -26.39 -7.61
CA ASP A 52 19.43 -25.07 -8.24
C ASP A 52 20.80 -24.44 -8.04
N THR A 53 21.22 -23.62 -8.99
CA THR A 53 22.47 -22.85 -8.87
C THR A 53 22.17 -21.37 -8.75
N GLY A 54 23.09 -20.66 -8.10
CA GLY A 54 23.05 -19.22 -7.95
C GLY A 54 24.41 -18.56 -8.18
N SER A 55 24.37 -17.26 -8.44
CA SER A 55 25.57 -16.44 -8.54
C SER A 55 26.22 -16.24 -7.16
N PHE A 56 27.54 -16.43 -7.09
CA PHE A 56 28.36 -16.09 -5.91
C PHE A 56 28.68 -14.60 -5.80
N ILE A 57 28.25 -13.82 -6.79
CA ILE A 57 28.29 -12.37 -6.81
C ILE A 57 26.91 -11.85 -6.40
N LYS A 58 26.87 -10.95 -5.42
CA LYS A 58 25.65 -10.27 -4.98
C LYS A 58 25.34 -9.07 -5.88
N PHE A 59 24.05 -8.70 -6.04
CA PHE A 59 23.59 -7.59 -6.89
C PHE A 59 23.95 -7.70 -8.38
N VAL A 60 24.03 -8.93 -8.87
CA VAL A 60 23.97 -9.24 -10.29
C VAL A 60 22.81 -10.20 -10.49
N HIS A 61 22.29 -10.27 -11.71
CA HIS A 61 21.27 -11.27 -12.02
C HIS A 61 21.78 -12.67 -11.66
N VAL A 62 20.90 -13.46 -11.05
CA VAL A 62 21.23 -14.85 -10.71
C VAL A 62 21.45 -15.60 -12.01
N ILE A 63 22.70 -15.98 -12.27
CA ILE A 63 23.02 -16.86 -13.39
C ILE A 63 22.77 -18.29 -12.90
N SER A 64 21.63 -18.85 -13.30
CA SER A 64 21.32 -20.25 -13.07
C SER A 64 21.93 -21.11 -14.18
N TYR A 65 22.82 -21.99 -13.80
CA TYR A 65 23.37 -23.05 -14.62
C TYR A 65 22.59 -24.34 -14.38
N ARG A 66 22.16 -24.97 -15.47
CA ARG A 66 21.69 -26.36 -15.42
C ARG A 66 22.91 -27.30 -15.33
N PRO A 67 22.80 -28.43 -14.63
CA PRO A 67 23.82 -29.47 -14.71
C PRO A 67 23.96 -29.91 -16.18
N ILE A 68 25.20 -30.07 -16.62
CA ILE A 68 25.58 -30.69 -17.90
C ILE A 68 25.07 -32.13 -17.95
N ASP A 69 25.10 -32.80 -16.80
CA ASP A 69 24.77 -34.22 -16.68
C ASP A 69 24.25 -34.55 -15.28
N LYS A 70 23.30 -35.51 -15.22
CA LYS A 70 22.76 -36.12 -14.00
C LYS A 70 22.83 -37.63 -14.17
N GLU A 71 23.77 -38.26 -13.47
CA GLU A 71 23.94 -39.72 -13.45
C GLU A 71 23.34 -40.29 -12.15
N ILE A 72 22.59 -41.39 -12.25
CA ILE A 72 22.13 -42.17 -11.09
C ILE A 72 22.72 -43.57 -11.22
N LYS A 73 23.64 -43.94 -10.32
CA LYS A 73 24.33 -45.24 -10.36
C LYS A 73 24.63 -45.73 -8.94
N ASN A 74 24.40 -47.02 -8.68
CA ASN A 74 24.76 -47.71 -7.42
C ASN A 74 24.28 -46.99 -6.14
N GLY A 75 23.10 -46.35 -6.18
CA GLY A 75 22.53 -45.64 -5.03
C GLY A 75 22.98 -44.18 -4.86
N TYR A 76 23.83 -43.67 -5.76
CA TYR A 76 24.33 -42.29 -5.79
C TYR A 76 23.60 -41.43 -6.84
N VAL A 77 23.50 -40.13 -6.58
CA VAL A 77 23.06 -39.13 -7.56
C VAL A 77 24.21 -38.17 -7.81
N LYS A 78 24.71 -38.10 -9.03
CA LYS A 78 25.85 -37.27 -9.41
C LYS A 78 25.43 -36.19 -10.38
N PHE A 79 25.72 -34.94 -10.02
CA PHE A 79 25.51 -33.77 -10.86
C PHE A 79 26.84 -33.23 -11.35
N ARG A 80 26.91 -32.90 -12.64
CA ARG A 80 28.07 -32.24 -13.26
C ARG A 80 27.65 -30.85 -13.73
N PHE A 81 28.37 -29.81 -13.35
CA PHE A 81 28.10 -28.42 -13.75
C PHE A 81 29.25 -27.84 -14.59
N PRO A 82 28.98 -26.80 -15.41
CA PRO A 82 30.02 -26.13 -16.19
C PRO A 82 31.11 -25.47 -15.34
N GLY A 83 32.36 -25.56 -15.79
CA GLY A 83 33.54 -25.04 -15.09
C GLY A 83 33.89 -23.57 -15.39
N HIS A 84 32.91 -22.70 -15.65
CA HIS A 84 33.17 -21.31 -16.04
C HIS A 84 33.63 -20.40 -14.89
N GLY A 85 33.49 -20.88 -13.65
CA GLY A 85 33.85 -20.15 -12.44
C GLY A 85 33.14 -20.74 -11.21
N PRO A 86 33.36 -20.16 -10.03
CA PRO A 86 32.67 -20.57 -8.80
C PRO A 86 31.15 -20.49 -8.93
N LEU A 87 30.43 -21.37 -8.24
CA LEU A 87 28.96 -21.45 -8.27
C LEU A 87 28.42 -21.70 -6.87
N TYR A 88 27.33 -21.02 -6.51
CA TYR A 88 26.51 -21.50 -5.41
C TYR A 88 25.59 -22.60 -5.92
N ILE A 89 25.51 -23.69 -5.17
CA ILE A 89 24.53 -24.75 -5.38
C ILE A 89 23.63 -24.78 -4.15
N ASN A 90 22.33 -24.65 -4.37
CA ASN A 90 21.31 -24.73 -3.35
C ASN A 90 21.05 -26.21 -3.03
N LEU A 91 21.50 -26.63 -1.86
CA LEU A 91 21.34 -27.99 -1.36
C LEU A 91 20.25 -28.09 -0.31
N SER A 92 19.45 -27.03 -0.12
CA SER A 92 18.51 -26.95 1.00
C SER A 92 17.33 -27.90 0.93
N GLU A 93 16.93 -28.30 -0.28
CA GLU A 93 15.90 -29.34 -0.49
C GLU A 93 16.36 -30.70 0.04
N VAL A 94 17.66 -30.95 0.07
CA VAL A 94 18.24 -32.26 0.41
C VAL A 94 18.83 -32.28 1.82
N LEU A 95 19.53 -31.22 2.21
CA LEU A 95 20.30 -31.14 3.46
C LEU A 95 19.67 -30.19 4.49
N GLY A 96 18.57 -29.53 4.14
CA GLY A 96 17.88 -28.54 4.97
C GLY A 96 18.33 -27.10 4.75
N LYS A 97 17.56 -26.15 5.31
CA LYS A 97 17.63 -24.70 5.01
C LYS A 97 19.02 -24.06 5.17
N SER A 98 19.90 -24.63 5.99
CA SER A 98 21.25 -24.12 6.23
C SER A 98 22.21 -24.28 5.06
N TYR A 99 21.84 -25.04 4.01
CA TYR A 99 22.69 -25.32 2.84
C TYR A 99 22.19 -24.67 1.55
N ASN A 100 21.52 -23.51 1.64
CA ASN A 100 20.99 -22.77 0.49
C ASN A 100 22.06 -21.99 -0.32
N TYR A 101 23.26 -21.79 0.23
CA TYR A 101 24.38 -21.07 -0.41
C TYR A 101 25.70 -21.84 -0.27
N THR A 102 25.77 -23.07 -0.80
CA THR A 102 26.98 -23.90 -0.72
C THR A 102 27.89 -23.59 -1.93
N LEU A 103 29.09 -23.05 -1.67
CA LEU A 103 30.01 -22.58 -2.71
C LEU A 103 30.88 -23.74 -3.24
N PHE A 104 30.93 -23.87 -4.56
CA PHE A 104 31.81 -24.78 -5.29
C PHE A 104 32.65 -24.00 -6.31
N GLU A 105 33.81 -24.54 -6.69
CA GLU A 105 34.71 -23.96 -7.69
C GLU A 105 35.12 -24.97 -8.76
N PRO A 106 35.53 -24.52 -9.97
CA PRO A 106 35.95 -25.41 -11.05
C PRO A 106 37.01 -26.41 -10.61
N GLY A 107 36.78 -27.70 -10.90
CA GLY A 107 37.66 -28.79 -10.49
C GLY A 107 37.35 -29.43 -9.14
N ASP A 108 36.31 -28.95 -8.43
CA ASP A 108 35.72 -29.65 -7.28
C ASP A 108 35.10 -30.99 -7.72
N SER A 109 35.33 -32.03 -6.90
CA SER A 109 34.65 -33.32 -7.01
C SER A 109 34.29 -33.79 -5.60
N VAL A 110 33.11 -33.37 -5.15
CA VAL A 110 32.69 -33.48 -3.75
C VAL A 110 31.60 -34.53 -3.60
N GLN A 111 31.84 -35.47 -2.70
CA GLN A 111 30.87 -36.48 -2.25
C GLN A 111 30.21 -36.02 -0.95
N ILE A 112 28.88 -35.99 -0.94
CA ILE A 112 28.04 -35.58 0.17
C ILE A 112 27.26 -36.78 0.67
N ARG A 113 27.55 -37.22 1.89
CA ARG A 113 26.77 -38.24 2.59
C ARG A 113 25.83 -37.56 3.58
N TYR A 114 24.55 -37.89 3.49
CA TYR A 114 23.52 -37.39 4.42
C TYR A 114 22.79 -38.57 5.05
N ASP A 115 22.92 -38.73 6.37
CA ASP A 115 22.25 -39.77 7.14
C ASP A 115 21.80 -39.26 8.52
N LYS A 116 21.26 -40.16 9.34
CA LYS A 116 20.76 -39.85 10.70
C LYS A 116 21.86 -39.29 11.64
N LYS A 117 23.14 -39.45 11.32
CA LYS A 117 24.30 -38.96 12.08
C LYS A 117 24.79 -37.59 11.60
N GLY A 118 24.24 -37.05 10.51
CA GLY A 118 24.54 -35.72 10.00
C GLY A 118 25.01 -35.70 8.54
N THR A 119 25.57 -34.57 8.12
CA THR A 119 26.09 -34.34 6.77
C THR A 119 27.61 -34.44 6.77
N ARG A 120 28.20 -35.21 5.85
CA ARG A 120 29.65 -35.31 5.66
C ARG A 120 30.05 -35.00 4.22
N PHE A 121 31.05 -34.14 4.05
CA PHE A 121 31.65 -33.77 2.76
C PHE A 121 33.02 -34.43 2.61
N THR A 122 33.26 -35.07 1.47
CA THR A 122 34.53 -35.78 1.14
C THR A 122 34.88 -35.58 -0.34
N GLY A 123 36.08 -35.99 -0.75
CA GLY A 123 36.55 -35.79 -2.12
C GLY A 123 37.30 -34.46 -2.31
N LYS A 124 37.70 -34.19 -3.56
CA LYS A 124 38.52 -33.03 -3.91
C LYS A 124 37.74 -31.74 -3.72
N GLY A 125 38.27 -30.84 -2.89
CA GLY A 125 37.64 -29.55 -2.58
C GLY A 125 36.67 -29.61 -1.40
N ALA A 126 36.61 -30.72 -0.64
CA ALA A 126 35.77 -30.83 0.55
C ALA A 126 36.32 -30.07 1.77
N GLU A 127 37.59 -29.67 1.73
CA GLU A 127 38.34 -28.97 2.79
C GLU A 127 37.61 -27.69 3.25
N LYS A 128 37.02 -26.93 2.32
CA LYS A 128 36.26 -25.70 2.64
C LYS A 128 35.04 -25.95 3.51
N PHE A 129 34.38 -27.10 3.36
CA PHE A 129 33.21 -27.44 4.19
C PHE A 129 33.63 -27.86 5.60
N ARG A 130 34.76 -28.57 5.72
CA ARG A 130 35.37 -28.89 7.02
C ARG A 130 35.78 -27.63 7.77
N LEU A 131 36.43 -26.69 7.09
CA LEU A 131 36.74 -25.37 7.67
C LEU A 131 35.51 -24.67 8.23
N LEU A 132 34.43 -24.54 7.45
CA LEU A 132 33.21 -23.88 7.92
C LEU A 132 32.50 -24.63 9.07
N GLU A 133 32.56 -25.96 9.07
CA GLU A 133 32.06 -26.78 10.17
C GLU A 133 32.89 -26.59 11.44
N GLU A 134 34.21 -26.59 11.35
CA GLU A 134 35.11 -26.33 12.47
C GLU A 134 34.94 -24.91 13.03
N VAL A 135 34.79 -23.90 12.16
CA VAL A 135 34.46 -22.53 12.57
C VAL A 135 33.17 -22.54 13.40
N LYS A 136 32.11 -23.17 12.90
CA LYS A 136 30.82 -23.26 13.60
C LYS A 136 30.93 -23.97 14.95
N ILE A 137 31.60 -25.13 14.98
CA ILE A 137 31.79 -25.92 16.21
C ILE A 137 32.59 -25.13 17.24
N ASN A 138 33.72 -24.54 16.85
CA ASN A 138 34.56 -23.81 17.78
C ASN A 138 33.93 -22.49 18.23
N MET A 139 33.16 -21.80 17.38
CA MET A 139 32.38 -20.64 17.79
C MET A 139 31.33 -20.98 18.85
N SER A 140 30.71 -22.17 18.77
CA SER A 140 29.70 -22.61 19.75
C SER A 140 30.26 -22.85 21.16
N LYS A 141 31.58 -23.04 21.28
CA LYS A 141 32.28 -23.22 22.56
C LYS A 141 32.62 -21.91 23.26
N LEU A 142 32.49 -20.76 22.58
CA LEU A 142 32.81 -19.46 23.16
C LEU A 142 31.72 -19.02 24.13
N SER A 143 32.11 -18.60 25.35
CA SER A 143 31.20 -18.04 26.34
C SER A 143 30.50 -16.79 25.80
N LEU A 144 29.17 -16.80 25.85
CA LEU A 144 28.32 -15.70 25.43
C LEU A 144 28.46 -14.49 26.38
N PRO A 145 28.20 -13.25 25.89
CA PRO A 145 28.04 -12.08 26.74
C PRO A 145 26.92 -12.26 27.77
N ALA A 146 26.95 -11.50 28.88
CA ALA A 146 25.93 -11.61 29.93
C ALA A 146 24.51 -11.29 29.40
N ASN A 147 24.43 -10.36 28.44
CA ASN A 147 23.23 -10.17 27.62
C ASN A 147 23.43 -10.82 26.23
N PRO A 148 22.90 -12.03 25.99
CA PRO A 148 23.08 -12.73 24.72
C PRO A 148 22.18 -12.19 23.59
N LYS A 149 21.34 -11.18 23.84
CA LYS A 149 20.45 -10.60 22.82
C LYS A 149 21.19 -9.55 22.00
N LEU A 150 21.56 -9.89 20.76
CA LEU A 150 22.22 -8.96 19.82
C LEU A 150 21.36 -7.72 19.52
N SER A 151 20.03 -7.87 19.48
CA SER A 151 19.08 -6.81 19.12
C SER A 151 18.70 -5.86 20.27
N VAL A 152 19.30 -6.00 21.45
CA VAL A 152 19.01 -5.19 22.64
C VAL A 152 20.30 -4.64 23.19
N ILE A 153 20.34 -3.35 23.53
CA ILE A 153 21.43 -2.73 24.29
C ILE A 153 20.91 -2.22 25.63
N ALA A 154 21.50 -2.70 26.73
CA ALA A 154 21.14 -2.31 28.09
C ALA A 154 22.06 -1.22 28.66
N SER A 155 23.35 -1.24 28.31
CA SER A 155 24.35 -0.29 28.82
C SER A 155 25.58 -0.24 27.92
N LEU A 156 26.53 0.68 28.21
CA LEU A 156 27.84 0.67 27.55
C LEU A 156 28.62 -0.62 27.86
N LYS A 157 28.49 -1.17 29.07
CA LYS A 157 29.13 -2.45 29.45
C LYS A 157 28.66 -3.60 28.58
N ASP A 158 27.36 -3.66 28.26
CA ASP A 158 26.79 -4.64 27.33
C ASP A 158 27.46 -4.54 25.94
N TYR A 159 27.69 -3.34 25.41
CA TYR A 159 28.45 -3.17 24.16
C TYR A 159 29.89 -3.67 24.28
N GLN A 160 30.58 -3.36 25.39
CA GLN A 160 31.97 -3.79 25.62
C GLN A 160 32.09 -5.33 25.70
N GLU A 161 31.18 -6.00 26.39
CA GLU A 161 31.15 -7.48 26.46
C GLU A 161 30.93 -8.11 25.09
N TRP A 162 30.01 -7.55 24.28
CA TRP A 162 29.84 -7.96 22.90
C TRP A 162 31.10 -7.70 22.07
N HIS A 163 31.75 -6.55 22.24
CA HIS A 163 33.00 -6.26 21.53
C HIS A 163 34.08 -7.30 21.82
N LEU A 164 34.28 -7.68 23.09
CA LEU A 164 35.23 -8.72 23.50
C LEU A 164 34.86 -10.10 22.95
N TYR A 165 33.58 -10.47 23.01
CA TYR A 165 33.09 -11.73 22.44
C TYR A 165 33.36 -11.83 20.94
N LEU A 166 33.11 -10.76 20.19
CA LEU A 166 33.35 -10.71 18.76
C LEU A 166 34.86 -10.72 18.43
N ASN A 167 35.72 -10.12 19.25
CA ASN A 167 37.18 -10.25 19.08
C ASN A 167 37.65 -11.70 19.22
N ARG A 168 37.09 -12.46 20.19
CA ARG A 168 37.39 -13.90 20.33
C ARG A 168 36.96 -14.69 19.09
N LYS A 169 35.83 -14.34 18.49
CA LYS A 169 35.42 -14.94 17.20
C LYS A 169 36.40 -14.64 16.08
N LEU A 170 36.85 -13.39 15.95
CA LEU A 170 37.80 -13.01 14.91
C LEU A 170 39.13 -13.75 15.03
N LEU A 171 39.68 -13.86 16.25
CA LEU A 171 40.91 -14.62 16.49
C LEU A 171 40.77 -16.10 16.12
N LEU A 172 39.61 -16.69 16.45
CA LEU A 172 39.30 -18.06 16.09
C LEU A 172 39.21 -18.25 14.56
N ILE A 173 38.51 -17.34 13.86
CA ILE A 173 38.42 -17.35 12.40
C ILE A 173 39.82 -17.24 11.81
N ASP A 174 40.63 -16.28 12.25
CA ASP A 174 41.95 -16.04 11.68
C ASP A 174 42.86 -17.27 11.82
N SER A 175 42.90 -17.87 13.02
CA SER A 175 43.65 -19.10 13.29
C SER A 175 43.22 -20.26 12.39
N LEU A 176 41.93 -20.59 12.36
CA LEU A 176 41.42 -21.72 11.57
C LEU A 176 41.63 -21.51 10.07
N PHE A 177 41.49 -20.27 9.58
CA PHE A 177 41.73 -19.99 8.17
C PHE A 177 43.20 -20.14 7.80
N GLU A 178 44.15 -19.73 8.65
CA GLU A 178 45.58 -19.95 8.38
C GLU A 178 45.92 -21.44 8.28
N ASP A 179 45.35 -22.30 9.12
CA ASP A 179 45.54 -23.76 9.07
C ASP A 179 45.08 -24.35 7.73
N TYR A 180 44.00 -23.78 7.16
CA TYR A 180 43.41 -24.24 5.90
C TYR A 180 43.96 -23.53 4.65
N LYS A 181 44.82 -22.52 4.79
CA LYS A 181 45.29 -21.65 3.69
C LYS A 181 45.96 -22.40 2.54
N LYS A 182 46.67 -23.49 2.83
CA LYS A 182 47.32 -24.35 1.82
C LYS A 182 46.41 -25.49 1.32
N LEU A 183 45.27 -25.71 1.96
CA LEU A 183 44.35 -26.83 1.71
C LEU A 183 43.18 -26.44 0.78
N ILE A 184 42.89 -25.15 0.65
CA ILE A 184 41.85 -24.61 -0.23
C ILE A 184 42.47 -23.63 -1.24
N SER A 185 41.76 -23.34 -2.33
CA SER A 185 42.26 -22.41 -3.34
C SER A 185 42.43 -20.99 -2.77
N PRO A 186 43.37 -20.18 -3.30
CA PRO A 186 43.53 -18.79 -2.89
C PRO A 186 42.24 -17.96 -3.02
N PHE A 187 41.42 -18.27 -4.02
CA PHE A 187 40.12 -17.64 -4.22
C PHE A 187 39.15 -17.98 -3.09
N ILE A 188 38.96 -19.28 -2.78
CA ILE A 188 38.05 -19.73 -1.73
C ILE A 188 38.51 -19.25 -0.37
N TYR A 189 39.81 -19.34 -0.07
CA TYR A 189 40.39 -18.80 1.16
C TYR A 189 40.01 -17.33 1.34
N ALA A 190 40.28 -16.48 0.34
CA ALA A 190 40.02 -15.05 0.45
C ALA A 190 38.53 -14.74 0.53
N TYR A 191 37.69 -15.42 -0.26
CA TYR A 191 36.24 -15.20 -0.31
C TYR A 191 35.53 -15.64 0.97
N LEU A 192 35.86 -16.81 1.52
CA LEU A 192 35.27 -17.28 2.77
C LEU A 192 35.79 -16.47 3.96
N LYS A 193 37.09 -16.14 4.00
CA LYS A 193 37.69 -15.37 5.10
C LYS A 193 37.03 -13.99 5.22
N VAL A 194 36.87 -13.28 4.10
CA VAL A 194 36.20 -11.97 4.12
C VAL A 194 34.71 -12.10 4.50
N THR A 195 34.04 -13.18 4.09
CA THR A 195 32.62 -13.39 4.40
C THR A 195 32.40 -13.63 5.89
N GLU A 196 33.18 -14.52 6.52
CA GLU A 196 33.09 -14.82 7.95
C GLU A 196 33.46 -13.60 8.81
N ILE A 197 34.54 -12.88 8.47
CA ILE A 197 34.93 -11.68 9.21
C ILE A 197 33.86 -10.58 9.06
N ALA A 198 33.33 -10.35 7.86
CA ALA A 198 32.30 -9.33 7.64
C ALA A 198 30.99 -9.65 8.38
N ASP A 199 30.63 -10.91 8.59
CA ASP A 199 29.46 -11.26 9.41
C ASP A 199 29.67 -10.93 10.90
N VAL A 200 30.83 -11.28 11.45
CA VAL A 200 31.19 -10.93 12.84
C VAL A 200 31.20 -9.41 13.04
N GLU A 201 31.80 -8.68 12.11
CA GLU A 201 31.86 -7.22 12.19
C GLU A 201 30.52 -6.54 11.92
N TYR A 202 29.64 -7.15 11.12
CA TYR A 202 28.26 -6.68 10.99
C TYR A 202 27.50 -6.77 12.32
N GLN A 203 27.71 -7.83 13.12
CA GLN A 203 27.13 -7.92 14.47
C GLN A 203 27.65 -6.79 15.37
N ARG A 204 28.94 -6.43 15.25
CA ARG A 204 29.53 -5.31 15.98
C ARG A 204 28.91 -3.98 15.58
N LEU A 205 28.84 -3.69 14.28
CA LEU A 205 28.21 -2.48 13.73
C LEU A 205 26.75 -2.37 14.14
N HIS A 206 26.01 -3.49 14.11
CA HIS A 206 24.61 -3.52 14.54
C HIS A 206 24.47 -3.13 16.01
N LYS A 207 25.26 -3.76 16.91
CA LYS A 207 25.25 -3.45 18.34
C LYS A 207 25.67 -2.00 18.61
N PHE A 208 26.67 -1.50 17.88
CA PHE A 208 27.07 -0.10 17.94
C PHE A 208 25.95 0.83 17.47
N GLY A 209 25.22 0.47 16.41
CA GLY A 209 24.06 1.23 15.95
C GLY A 209 22.96 1.34 17.00
N LEU A 210 22.72 0.28 17.77
CA LEU A 210 21.82 0.33 18.93
C LEU A 210 22.34 1.26 20.02
N LEU A 211 23.65 1.25 20.28
CA LEU A 211 24.29 2.14 21.24
C LEU A 211 24.11 3.61 20.84
N VAL A 212 24.34 3.94 19.56
CA VAL A 212 24.11 5.28 19.01
C VAL A 212 22.65 5.71 19.18
N ASN A 213 21.69 4.83 18.87
CA ASN A 213 20.26 5.15 19.02
C ASN A 213 19.83 5.39 20.48
N LYS A 214 20.52 4.79 21.46
CA LYS A 214 20.26 4.97 22.89
C LYS A 214 21.21 5.96 23.57
N ALA A 215 22.04 6.68 22.81
CA ALA A 215 23.11 7.49 23.37
C ALA A 215 22.60 8.54 24.37
N SER A 216 21.49 9.23 24.07
CA SER A 216 20.90 10.22 24.98
C SER A 216 20.43 9.60 26.31
N VAL A 217 19.73 8.47 26.24
CA VAL A 217 19.25 7.72 27.41
C VAL A 217 20.41 7.18 28.25
N LEU A 218 21.53 6.84 27.61
CA LEU A 218 22.73 6.30 28.25
C LEU A 218 23.76 7.38 28.64
N GLY A 219 23.45 8.67 28.43
CA GLY A 219 24.36 9.77 28.76
C GLY A 219 25.65 9.80 27.94
N LEU A 220 25.65 9.29 26.71
CA LEU A 220 26.82 9.24 25.83
C LEU A 220 26.84 10.43 24.86
N SER A 221 27.90 11.24 24.94
CA SER A 221 28.13 12.33 23.97
C SER A 221 28.56 11.79 22.60
N GLY A 222 28.36 12.60 21.56
CA GLY A 222 28.83 12.30 20.21
C GLY A 222 30.34 12.06 20.13
N GLU A 223 31.12 12.81 20.90
CA GLU A 223 32.57 12.60 21.04
C GLU A 223 32.88 11.24 21.67
N LYS A 224 32.16 10.85 22.72
CA LYS A 224 32.35 9.54 23.37
C LYS A 224 32.00 8.40 22.43
N LEU A 225 30.92 8.53 21.65
CA LEU A 225 30.60 7.58 20.57
C LEU A 225 31.71 7.52 19.53
N GLY A 226 32.32 8.67 19.20
CA GLY A 226 33.48 8.77 18.33
C GLY A 226 34.67 7.94 18.82
N GLN A 227 35.06 8.14 20.08
CA GLN A 227 36.14 7.37 20.72
C GLN A 227 35.84 5.86 20.75
N ILE A 228 34.58 5.48 21.01
CA ILE A 228 34.16 4.08 21.01
C ILE A 228 34.25 3.50 19.59
N PHE A 229 33.76 4.23 18.57
CA PHE A 229 33.87 3.81 17.18
C PHE A 229 35.34 3.58 16.78
N ASP A 230 36.21 4.55 17.08
CA ASP A 230 37.62 4.49 16.70
C ASP A 230 38.35 3.32 17.38
N SER A 231 38.07 3.08 18.66
CA SER A 231 38.70 2.01 19.44
C SER A 231 38.15 0.60 19.15
N THR A 232 36.92 0.47 18.64
CA THR A 232 36.24 -0.83 18.53
C THR A 232 35.90 -1.30 17.12
N LEU A 233 35.71 -0.37 16.18
CA LEU A 233 35.32 -0.66 14.79
C LEU A 233 36.40 -0.23 13.79
N ASN A 234 37.20 0.78 14.13
CA ASN A 234 38.33 1.24 13.32
C ASN A 234 39.69 0.73 13.85
N SER A 235 39.68 -0.35 14.64
CA SER A 235 40.90 -0.97 15.17
C SER A 235 41.61 -1.78 14.08
N GLY A 236 42.95 -1.88 14.15
CA GLY A 236 43.78 -2.47 13.09
C GLY A 236 43.49 -3.94 12.75
N SER A 237 42.75 -4.67 13.59
CA SER A 237 42.43 -6.11 13.44
C SER A 237 41.58 -6.46 12.21
N THR A 238 40.90 -5.48 11.60
CA THR A 238 40.06 -5.67 10.40
C THR A 238 40.58 -4.91 9.19
N SER A 239 41.76 -4.28 9.29
CA SER A 239 42.40 -3.47 8.23
C SER A 239 42.48 -4.20 6.88
N TRP A 240 42.72 -5.51 6.89
CA TRP A 240 42.72 -6.35 5.69
C TRP A 240 41.36 -6.40 4.97
N VAL A 241 40.24 -6.42 5.71
CA VAL A 241 38.89 -6.40 5.12
C VAL A 241 38.63 -5.09 4.39
N HIS A 242 39.17 -3.98 4.91
CA HIS A 242 39.01 -2.67 4.30
C HIS A 242 39.85 -2.48 3.03
N THR A 243 40.95 -3.24 2.87
CA THR A 243 41.79 -3.20 1.67
C THR A 243 41.45 -4.30 0.65
N TYR A 244 40.58 -5.25 1.01
CA TYR A 244 40.11 -6.31 0.13
C TYR A 244 39.36 -5.73 -1.08
N SER A 245 39.74 -6.17 -2.29
CA SER A 245 39.17 -5.69 -3.56
C SER A 245 38.48 -6.79 -4.38
N GLY A 246 38.45 -8.02 -3.86
CA GLY A 246 37.81 -9.16 -4.48
C GLY A 246 36.30 -9.22 -4.24
N LYS A 247 35.70 -10.38 -4.53
CA LYS A 247 34.25 -10.59 -4.38
C LYS A 247 33.92 -10.91 -2.92
N ALA A 248 32.86 -10.32 -2.39
CA ALA A 248 32.39 -10.58 -1.03
C ALA A 248 30.87 -10.71 -1.00
N LEU A 249 30.35 -11.65 -0.20
CA LEU A 249 28.92 -11.92 -0.10
C LEU A 249 28.17 -10.83 0.67
N ASN A 250 28.79 -10.26 1.72
CA ASN A 250 28.10 -9.38 2.65
C ASN A 250 28.34 -7.88 2.40
N SER A 251 27.78 -7.35 1.30
CA SER A 251 27.80 -5.91 1.00
C SER A 251 27.13 -5.01 2.05
N TYR A 252 26.33 -5.56 2.97
CA TYR A 252 25.70 -4.77 4.03
C TYR A 252 26.72 -4.28 5.06
N TYR A 253 27.69 -5.13 5.42
CA TYR A 253 28.79 -4.73 6.30
C TYR A 253 29.56 -3.55 5.72
N PHE A 254 30.04 -3.68 4.48
CA PHE A 254 30.84 -2.66 3.82
C PHE A 254 30.08 -1.33 3.70
N TYR A 255 28.80 -1.38 3.31
CA TYR A 255 27.95 -0.19 3.29
C TYR A 255 27.75 0.43 4.69
N ASP A 256 27.43 -0.38 5.69
CA ASP A 256 27.12 0.14 7.03
C ASP A 256 28.35 0.71 7.72
N PHE A 257 29.52 0.13 7.45
CA PHE A 257 30.81 0.70 7.86
C PHE A 257 31.01 2.09 7.26
N ILE A 258 30.85 2.25 5.94
CA ILE A 258 30.92 3.57 5.26
C ILE A 258 29.98 4.58 5.92
N ARG A 259 28.74 4.17 6.18
CA ARG A 259 27.73 5.01 6.81
C ARG A 259 28.19 5.49 8.18
N ARG A 260 28.64 4.58 9.05
CA ARG A 260 29.12 4.90 10.40
C ARG A 260 30.41 5.73 10.37
N SER A 261 31.33 5.49 9.44
CA SER A 261 32.55 6.30 9.27
C SER A 261 32.25 7.74 8.85
N VAL A 262 31.25 7.95 7.99
CA VAL A 262 30.84 9.31 7.62
C VAL A 262 30.13 10.02 8.77
N GLU A 263 29.28 9.31 9.53
CA GLU A 263 28.67 9.86 10.75
C GLU A 263 29.71 10.21 11.83
N ARG A 264 30.76 9.38 11.97
CA ARG A 264 31.90 9.62 12.85
C ARG A 264 32.60 10.96 12.55
N LYS A 265 32.70 11.37 11.28
CA LYS A 265 33.29 12.66 10.88
C LYS A 265 32.56 13.86 11.49
N TYR A 266 31.27 13.71 11.77
CA TYR A 266 30.42 14.73 12.37
C TYR A 266 30.06 14.39 13.82
N ASN A 267 30.87 13.57 14.50
CA ASN A 267 30.67 13.15 15.89
C ASN A 267 29.26 12.58 16.16
N PHE A 268 28.66 11.90 15.17
CA PHE A 268 27.29 11.38 15.26
C PHE A 268 26.21 12.45 15.55
N ASP A 269 26.49 13.72 15.22
CA ASP A 269 25.51 14.80 15.28
C ASP A 269 24.55 14.74 14.09
N TYR A 270 23.42 14.07 14.28
CA TYR A 270 22.39 13.92 13.25
C TYR A 270 21.62 15.22 12.95
N ALA A 271 21.86 16.32 13.70
CA ALA A 271 21.35 17.64 13.35
C ALA A 271 22.21 18.35 12.29
N HIS A 272 23.43 17.86 12.01
CA HIS A 272 24.30 18.42 10.98
C HIS A 272 23.76 18.15 9.56
N ASP A 273 23.74 19.18 8.70
CA ASP A 273 23.11 19.10 7.36
C ASP A 273 23.72 18.03 6.46
N SER A 274 25.04 17.82 6.50
CA SER A 274 25.73 16.73 5.79
C SER A 274 25.24 15.31 6.13
N LEU A 275 24.53 15.11 7.24
CA LEU A 275 23.93 13.83 7.63
C LEU A 275 22.42 13.77 7.38
N LYS A 276 21.81 14.85 6.88
CA LYS A 276 20.41 14.93 6.48
C LYS A 276 20.21 14.52 5.01
N ASN A 277 18.98 14.11 4.72
CA ASN A 277 18.41 13.94 3.37
C ASN A 277 19.25 13.05 2.42
N ALA A 278 19.11 13.26 1.11
CA ALA A 278 19.81 12.48 0.07
C ALA A 278 21.29 12.87 -0.05
N SER A 279 21.68 14.08 0.37
CA SER A 279 23.04 14.60 0.19
C SER A 279 24.11 13.78 0.94
N ARG A 280 23.76 13.13 2.06
CA ARG A 280 24.65 12.16 2.75
C ARG A 280 25.06 10.97 1.87
N LYS A 281 24.28 10.61 0.85
CA LYS A 281 24.60 9.51 -0.08
C LYS A 281 25.81 9.85 -0.93
N THR A 282 25.95 11.11 -1.34
CA THR A 282 27.15 11.60 -2.02
C THR A 282 28.37 11.51 -1.11
N ALA A 283 28.22 11.79 0.19
CA ALA A 283 29.30 11.59 1.17
C ALA A 283 29.67 10.11 1.32
N TYR A 284 28.69 9.20 1.40
CA TYR A 284 28.93 7.76 1.43
C TYR A 284 29.62 7.26 0.17
N TRP A 285 29.18 7.73 -0.99
CA TRP A 285 29.77 7.41 -2.30
C TRP A 285 31.25 7.81 -2.37
N ASN A 286 31.55 9.06 -2.02
CA ASN A 286 32.91 9.59 -2.03
C ASN A 286 33.80 8.88 -1.00
N PHE A 287 33.28 8.59 0.19
CA PHE A 287 34.03 7.86 1.20
C PHE A 287 34.30 6.41 0.77
N ALA A 288 33.33 5.74 0.11
CA ALA A 288 33.52 4.41 -0.43
C ALA A 288 34.64 4.37 -1.48
N LYS A 289 34.70 5.35 -2.39
CA LYS A 289 35.79 5.48 -3.38
C LYS A 289 37.16 5.68 -2.75
N LYS A 290 37.20 6.30 -1.56
CA LYS A 290 38.45 6.52 -0.81
C LYS A 290 39.00 5.22 -0.21
N ILE A 291 38.13 4.37 0.33
CA ILE A 291 38.57 3.22 1.14
C ILE A 291 38.48 1.87 0.42
N TYR A 292 37.56 1.70 -0.53
CA TYR A 292 37.37 0.44 -1.24
C TYR A 292 37.83 0.52 -2.69
N LYS A 293 38.20 -0.64 -3.24
CA LYS A 293 38.58 -0.83 -4.64
C LYS A 293 37.92 -2.10 -5.20
N GLY A 294 37.97 -2.26 -6.51
CA GLY A 294 37.53 -3.49 -7.18
C GLY A 294 36.05 -3.83 -6.92
N ASN A 295 35.77 -5.12 -6.73
CA ASN A 295 34.41 -5.65 -6.58
C ASN A 295 33.70 -5.18 -5.30
N VAL A 296 34.44 -4.96 -4.20
CA VAL A 296 33.87 -4.42 -2.96
C VAL A 296 33.28 -3.03 -3.21
N LEU A 297 34.06 -2.12 -3.79
CA LEU A 297 33.59 -0.76 -4.13
C LEU A 297 32.33 -0.81 -4.98
N GLN A 298 32.35 -1.60 -6.06
CA GLN A 298 31.22 -1.73 -6.97
C GLN A 298 29.97 -2.26 -6.26
N SER A 299 30.11 -3.28 -5.40
CA SER A 299 28.97 -3.83 -4.65
C SER A 299 28.35 -2.82 -3.68
N VAL A 300 29.16 -1.95 -3.06
CA VAL A 300 28.69 -0.87 -2.19
C VAL A 300 27.99 0.22 -2.99
N GLN A 301 28.53 0.60 -4.15
CA GLN A 301 27.92 1.57 -5.05
C GLN A 301 26.57 1.08 -5.58
N VAL A 302 26.47 -0.20 -5.98
CA VAL A 302 25.21 -0.82 -6.39
C VAL A 302 24.20 -0.81 -5.25
N PHE A 303 24.62 -1.19 -4.03
CA PHE A 303 23.72 -1.14 -2.87
C PHE A 303 23.24 0.28 -2.57
N LEU A 304 24.15 1.27 -2.61
CA LEU A 304 23.86 2.69 -2.43
C LEU A 304 22.84 3.19 -3.43
N LEU A 305 22.92 2.78 -4.69
CA LEU A 305 22.01 3.21 -5.74
C LEU A 305 20.67 2.47 -5.69
N THR A 306 20.65 1.21 -5.26
CA THR A 306 19.44 0.38 -5.29
C THR A 306 18.69 0.41 -3.96
N GLU A 307 19.03 -0.48 -3.03
CA GLU A 307 18.36 -0.65 -1.74
C GLU A 307 18.54 0.57 -0.83
N GLY A 308 19.74 1.16 -0.80
CA GLY A 308 20.08 2.30 0.05
C GLY A 308 19.68 3.66 -0.52
N GLY A 309 19.39 3.75 -1.82
CA GLY A 309 19.17 5.00 -2.56
C GLY A 309 17.78 5.05 -3.13
N LEU A 310 17.61 4.50 -4.35
CA LEU A 310 16.33 4.49 -5.08
C LEU A 310 15.16 3.98 -4.23
N LYS A 311 15.32 2.85 -3.55
CA LYS A 311 14.24 2.31 -2.70
C LYS A 311 13.89 3.19 -1.50
N THR A 312 14.85 3.93 -0.97
CA THR A 312 14.57 4.77 0.20
C THR A 312 13.99 6.10 -0.25
N HIS A 313 14.66 6.79 -1.18
CA HIS A 313 14.29 8.15 -1.56
C HIS A 313 13.15 8.17 -2.56
N THR A 314 13.18 7.37 -3.63
CA THR A 314 12.08 7.37 -4.60
C THR A 314 10.74 6.98 -3.96
N LEU A 315 10.74 6.14 -2.92
CA LEU A 315 9.51 5.74 -2.21
C LEU A 315 9.09 6.68 -1.08
N LYS A 316 10.03 7.39 -0.44
CA LYS A 316 9.77 8.23 0.73
C LYS A 316 9.68 9.72 0.39
N ASP A 317 10.59 10.19 -0.46
CA ASP A 317 10.86 11.61 -0.70
C ASP A 317 10.79 12.00 -2.21
N GLY A 318 10.54 11.03 -3.11
CA GLY A 318 10.69 11.20 -4.56
C GLY A 318 12.14 11.02 -5.05
N SER A 319 12.36 11.00 -6.37
CA SER A 319 13.74 10.94 -6.91
C SER A 319 14.43 12.28 -6.68
N THR A 320 15.65 12.27 -6.13
CA THR A 320 16.40 13.50 -5.82
C THR A 320 17.52 13.75 -6.84
N PRO A 321 17.92 15.02 -7.07
CA PRO A 321 19.03 15.36 -7.95
C PRO A 321 20.33 14.61 -7.61
N GLU A 322 20.60 14.35 -6.33
CA GLU A 322 21.79 13.61 -5.91
C GLU A 322 21.76 12.16 -6.35
N ILE A 323 20.61 11.48 -6.27
CA ILE A 323 20.51 10.09 -6.74
C ILE A 323 20.69 10.01 -8.26
N GLU A 324 20.11 10.95 -9.02
CA GLU A 324 20.32 11.02 -10.48
C GLU A 324 21.78 11.29 -10.84
N TYR A 325 22.45 12.18 -10.11
CA TYR A 325 23.87 12.44 -10.28
C TYR A 325 24.70 11.17 -10.06
N LEU A 326 24.45 10.44 -8.97
CA LEU A 326 25.18 9.21 -8.64
C LEU A 326 24.91 8.08 -9.67
N LEU A 327 23.68 7.93 -10.17
CA LEU A 327 23.36 6.99 -11.25
C LEU A 327 24.15 7.33 -12.52
N ASN A 328 24.16 8.60 -12.91
CA ASN A 328 24.90 9.07 -14.09
C ASN A 328 26.42 8.84 -13.93
N GLU A 329 26.98 9.14 -12.75
CA GLU A 329 28.38 8.86 -12.45
C GLU A 329 28.66 7.35 -12.57
N PHE A 330 27.82 6.50 -11.96
CA PHE A 330 27.98 5.05 -11.98
C PHE A 330 27.99 4.46 -13.39
N TYR A 331 27.07 4.88 -14.24
CA TYR A 331 26.98 4.34 -15.60
C TYR A 331 28.17 4.72 -16.49
N LYS A 332 28.86 5.82 -16.18
CA LYS A 332 30.06 6.28 -16.89
C LYS A 332 31.35 5.55 -16.47
N LEU A 333 31.38 4.90 -15.30
CA LEU A 333 32.56 4.16 -14.84
C LEU A 333 32.92 3.03 -15.81
N PRO A 334 34.18 2.75 -16.14
CA PRO A 334 34.54 1.62 -17.00
C PRO A 334 34.34 0.26 -16.30
N GLY A 335 34.08 -0.80 -17.08
CA GLY A 335 33.93 -2.17 -16.58
C GLY A 335 32.56 -2.52 -15.96
N TYR A 336 32.49 -3.73 -15.38
CA TYR A 336 31.36 -4.25 -14.59
C TYR A 336 29.95 -4.19 -15.26
N PRO A 337 29.79 -4.71 -16.48
CA PRO A 337 28.51 -4.68 -17.20
C PRO A 337 27.37 -5.37 -16.43
N GLU A 338 27.65 -6.40 -15.63
CA GLU A 338 26.67 -7.15 -14.85
C GLU A 338 26.05 -6.35 -13.70
N TYR A 339 26.85 -5.52 -13.01
CA TYR A 339 26.34 -4.61 -11.97
C TYR A 339 25.50 -3.49 -12.60
N LYS A 340 25.93 -2.95 -13.74
CA LYS A 340 25.17 -1.91 -14.46
C LYS A 340 23.83 -2.41 -14.97
N ALA A 341 23.79 -3.64 -15.49
CA ALA A 341 22.54 -4.28 -15.89
C ALA A 341 21.59 -4.38 -14.69
N TYR A 342 22.07 -4.89 -13.56
CA TYR A 342 21.26 -4.99 -12.34
C TYR A 342 20.72 -3.63 -11.86
N VAL A 343 21.57 -2.59 -11.81
CA VAL A 343 21.12 -1.26 -11.38
C VAL A 343 20.08 -0.69 -12.34
N ARG A 344 20.22 -0.87 -13.66
CA ARG A 344 19.23 -0.41 -14.65
C ARG A 344 17.86 -1.07 -14.44
N ASP A 345 17.85 -2.39 -14.28
CA ASP A 345 16.62 -3.14 -14.08
C ASP A 345 15.95 -2.77 -12.75
N TYR A 346 16.76 -2.60 -11.70
CA TYR A 346 16.26 -2.16 -10.40
C TYR A 346 15.70 -0.74 -10.44
N GLU A 347 16.38 0.19 -11.12
CA GLU A 347 15.91 1.56 -11.36
C GLU A 347 14.56 1.57 -12.07
N GLN A 348 14.45 0.85 -13.18
CA GLN A 348 13.23 0.74 -13.96
C GLN A 348 12.06 0.22 -13.11
N MET A 349 12.30 -0.82 -12.32
CA MET A 349 11.32 -1.41 -11.42
C MET A 349 10.83 -0.40 -10.36
N ILE A 350 11.75 0.28 -9.68
CA ILE A 350 11.40 1.23 -8.62
C ILE A 350 10.65 2.44 -9.18
N ARG A 351 11.09 3.00 -10.32
CA ARG A 351 10.39 4.13 -10.96
C ARG A 351 8.98 3.77 -11.41
N ALA A 352 8.80 2.59 -11.99
CA ALA A 352 7.46 2.11 -12.36
C ALA A 352 6.57 1.91 -11.12
N TRP A 353 7.14 1.45 -10.00
CA TRP A 353 6.40 1.27 -8.74
C TRP A 353 5.91 2.60 -8.16
N VAL A 354 6.66 3.69 -8.33
CA VAL A 354 6.32 5.00 -7.73
C VAL A 354 5.19 5.68 -8.49
N ILE A 355 5.18 5.56 -9.82
CA ILE A 355 4.20 6.21 -10.69
C ILE A 355 3.02 5.26 -10.96
N HIS A 356 2.39 4.82 -9.87
CA HIS A 356 1.14 4.06 -9.88
C HIS A 356 -0.02 4.95 -9.44
N VAL A 357 -1.25 4.55 -9.74
CA VAL A 357 -2.45 5.26 -9.26
C VAL A 357 -2.49 5.28 -7.72
N GLY A 358 -2.60 6.46 -7.13
CA GLY A 358 -2.46 6.75 -5.71
C GLY A 358 -1.02 6.99 -5.23
N GLY A 359 -0.03 6.81 -6.10
CA GLY A 359 1.34 7.24 -5.85
C GLY A 359 1.45 8.76 -5.88
N ASN A 360 2.37 9.33 -5.10
CA ASN A 360 2.63 10.76 -5.10
C ASN A 360 3.44 11.17 -6.33
N SER A 361 3.06 12.29 -6.96
CA SER A 361 3.85 12.87 -8.03
C SER A 361 5.21 13.34 -7.52
N PRO A 362 6.32 13.08 -8.24
CA PRO A 362 7.64 13.61 -7.88
C PRO A 362 7.68 15.13 -7.92
N ASP A 363 8.53 15.71 -7.07
CA ASP A 363 8.86 17.15 -7.14
C ASP A 363 9.62 17.49 -8.43
N PHE A 364 9.41 18.70 -8.92
CA PHE A 364 10.13 19.26 -10.06
C PHE A 364 10.23 20.78 -9.90
N ALA A 365 11.16 21.38 -10.65
CA ALA A 365 11.28 22.82 -10.81
C ALA A 365 11.52 23.10 -12.29
N LEU A 366 10.57 23.75 -12.95
CA LEU A 366 10.60 24.09 -14.37
C LEU A 366 10.17 25.54 -14.57
N GLN A 367 10.62 26.16 -15.64
CA GLN A 367 10.30 27.57 -15.92
C GLN A 367 9.31 27.71 -17.07
N ASP A 368 8.47 28.75 -17.00
CA ASP A 368 7.63 29.17 -18.12
C ASP A 368 8.38 30.10 -19.10
N GLY A 369 7.64 30.62 -20.09
CA GLY A 369 8.19 31.51 -21.13
C GLY A 369 8.75 32.83 -20.60
N ASN A 370 8.28 33.26 -19.42
CA ASN A 370 8.68 34.49 -18.74
C ASN A 370 9.81 34.26 -17.71
N GLY A 371 10.23 33.01 -17.51
CA GLY A 371 11.24 32.63 -16.53
C GLY A 371 10.69 32.42 -15.11
N GLN A 372 9.37 32.46 -14.92
CA GLN A 372 8.76 32.13 -13.64
C GLN A 372 8.92 30.63 -13.37
N SER A 373 9.46 30.29 -12.21
CA SER A 373 9.66 28.90 -11.79
C SER A 373 8.38 28.35 -11.17
N TYR A 374 8.04 27.12 -11.56
CA TYR A 374 6.94 26.34 -11.02
C TYR A 374 7.45 24.98 -10.54
N GLY A 375 6.89 24.52 -9.43
CA GLY A 375 7.05 23.18 -8.91
C GLY A 375 5.74 22.59 -8.42
N LYS A 376 5.81 21.37 -7.89
CA LYS A 376 4.63 20.62 -7.42
C LYS A 376 3.78 21.44 -6.42
N LYS A 377 4.42 22.15 -5.50
CA LYS A 377 3.77 22.91 -4.42
C LYS A 377 2.85 24.03 -4.93
N ASP A 378 3.14 24.61 -6.08
CA ASP A 378 2.33 25.69 -6.67
C ASP A 378 0.93 25.21 -7.12
N PHE A 379 0.73 23.90 -7.13
CA PHE A 379 -0.49 23.23 -7.56
C PHE A 379 -1.17 22.42 -6.43
N GLU A 380 -0.72 22.57 -5.18
CA GLU A 380 -1.42 21.98 -4.03
C GLU A 380 -2.88 22.47 -3.97
N GLY A 381 -3.81 21.56 -3.67
CA GLY A 381 -5.24 21.86 -3.65
C GLY A 381 -5.90 21.89 -5.04
N LYS A 382 -5.18 21.64 -6.13
CA LYS A 382 -5.71 21.69 -7.50
C LYS A 382 -5.68 20.33 -8.18
N LEU A 383 -6.65 20.07 -9.05
CA LEU A 383 -6.59 18.99 -10.03
C LEU A 383 -5.60 19.38 -11.14
N VAL A 384 -4.61 18.54 -11.42
CA VAL A 384 -3.54 18.87 -12.37
C VAL A 384 -3.49 17.84 -13.49
N LEU A 385 -3.61 18.29 -14.74
CA LEU A 385 -3.24 17.47 -15.91
C LEU A 385 -1.83 17.83 -16.35
N LEU A 386 -0.90 16.88 -16.30
CA LEU A 386 0.48 17.06 -16.78
C LEU A 386 0.65 16.37 -18.13
N ASN A 387 1.15 17.09 -19.11
CA ASN A 387 1.39 16.58 -20.46
C ASN A 387 2.84 16.86 -20.86
N PHE A 388 3.62 15.79 -21.02
CA PHE A 388 4.97 15.86 -21.57
C PHE A 388 4.91 15.64 -23.08
N PHE A 389 5.55 16.52 -23.85
CA PHE A 389 5.50 16.49 -25.30
C PHE A 389 6.85 16.83 -25.96
N ASP A 390 7.03 16.29 -27.16
CA ASP A 390 8.10 16.62 -28.10
C ASP A 390 7.53 17.23 -29.40
N ASP A 391 8.37 17.39 -30.43
CA ASP A 391 8.05 17.97 -31.73
C ASP A 391 7.29 17.01 -32.67
N SER A 392 6.91 15.83 -32.20
CA SER A 392 6.21 14.85 -33.03
C SER A 392 4.77 15.27 -33.40
N LYS A 393 4.28 14.74 -34.53
CA LYS A 393 2.90 14.95 -35.00
C LYS A 393 1.86 14.47 -33.98
N GLU A 394 2.12 13.37 -33.28
CA GLU A 394 1.21 12.83 -32.27
C GLU A 394 1.12 13.72 -31.02
N CYS A 395 2.26 14.27 -30.57
CA CYS A 395 2.29 15.30 -29.55
C CYS A 395 1.50 16.55 -29.95
N SER A 396 1.66 17.01 -31.20
CA SER A 396 0.90 18.15 -31.73
C SER A 396 -0.61 17.92 -31.69
N ARG A 397 -1.09 16.73 -32.11
CA ARG A 397 -2.51 16.35 -32.03
C ARG A 397 -3.02 16.31 -30.60
N MET A 398 -2.23 15.77 -29.66
CA MET A 398 -2.57 15.73 -28.25
C MET A 398 -2.69 17.13 -27.64
N LYS A 399 -1.75 18.04 -27.93
CA LYS A 399 -1.81 19.43 -27.49
C LYS A 399 -3.10 20.12 -27.94
N VAL A 400 -3.50 19.95 -29.21
CA VAL A 400 -4.76 20.51 -29.74
C VAL A 400 -5.97 19.95 -28.98
N ALA A 401 -6.01 18.64 -28.73
CA ALA A 401 -7.11 18.01 -27.99
C ALA A 401 -7.18 18.51 -26.53
N LEU A 402 -6.06 18.53 -25.80
CA LEU A 402 -6.02 19.00 -24.42
C LEU A 402 -6.34 20.49 -24.30
N ARG A 403 -5.99 21.32 -25.30
CA ARG A 403 -6.36 22.74 -25.30
C ARG A 403 -7.86 22.96 -25.44
N LYS A 404 -8.58 22.08 -26.16
CA LYS A 404 -10.05 22.14 -26.21
C LYS A 404 -10.65 21.82 -24.85
N VAL A 405 -10.13 20.81 -24.15
CA VAL A 405 -10.54 20.46 -22.80
C VAL A 405 -10.24 21.60 -21.82
N SER A 406 -9.06 22.21 -21.88
CA SER A 406 -8.68 23.29 -20.95
C SER A 406 -9.53 24.56 -21.09
N ARG A 407 -10.08 24.82 -22.29
CA ARG A 407 -11.02 25.94 -22.49
C ARG A 407 -12.34 25.77 -21.74
N VAL A 408 -12.80 24.54 -21.53
CA VAL A 408 -14.03 24.26 -20.76
C VAL A 408 -13.85 24.68 -19.30
N PHE A 409 -12.64 24.50 -18.75
CA PHE A 409 -12.31 24.78 -17.36
C PHE A 409 -11.53 26.09 -17.16
N GLN A 410 -11.49 26.99 -18.15
CA GLN A 410 -10.66 28.19 -18.11
C GLN A 410 -11.02 29.20 -17.01
N GLN A 411 -12.23 29.09 -16.45
CA GLN A 411 -12.72 29.92 -15.34
C GLN A 411 -12.62 29.21 -13.97
N ASP A 412 -12.29 27.92 -13.94
CA ASP A 412 -12.21 27.14 -12.71
C ASP A 412 -10.77 27.09 -12.21
N SER A 413 -10.45 27.86 -11.16
CA SER A 413 -9.10 27.93 -10.59
C SER A 413 -8.63 26.62 -9.93
N ASN A 414 -9.51 25.63 -9.77
CA ASN A 414 -9.17 24.33 -9.20
C ASN A 414 -8.60 23.36 -10.24
N VAL A 415 -8.67 23.65 -11.54
CA VAL A 415 -8.11 22.79 -12.60
C VAL A 415 -6.92 23.49 -13.25
N ILE A 416 -5.78 22.81 -13.33
CA ILE A 416 -4.58 23.31 -14.01
C ILE A 416 -4.12 22.31 -15.07
N PHE A 417 -3.71 22.82 -16.22
CA PHE A 417 -3.08 22.06 -17.28
C PHE A 417 -1.62 22.49 -17.39
N LEU A 418 -0.70 21.54 -17.19
CA LEU A 418 0.74 21.75 -17.31
C LEU A 418 1.26 21.07 -18.57
N ASN A 419 1.73 21.86 -19.52
CA ASN A 419 2.38 21.39 -20.73
C ASN A 419 3.90 21.49 -20.54
N ILE A 420 4.62 20.38 -20.60
CA ILE A 420 6.08 20.32 -20.39
C ILE A 420 6.76 19.97 -21.71
N SER A 421 7.49 20.94 -22.26
CA SER A 421 8.20 20.82 -23.54
C SER A 421 9.61 20.22 -23.38
N THR A 422 9.94 19.24 -24.23
CA THR A 422 11.31 18.72 -24.38
C THR A 422 12.11 19.37 -25.52
N GLU A 423 11.60 20.46 -26.10
CA GLU A 423 12.36 21.26 -27.06
C GLU A 423 13.67 21.76 -26.41
N LYS A 424 14.76 21.78 -27.17
CA LYS A 424 16.07 22.26 -26.70
C LYS A 424 16.31 23.73 -27.02
N ASN A 425 15.64 24.26 -28.04
CA ASN A 425 15.76 25.64 -28.48
C ASN A 425 14.61 26.48 -27.90
N LYS A 426 14.95 27.40 -27.00
CA LYS A 426 13.97 28.27 -26.33
C LYS A 426 13.16 29.11 -27.32
N THR A 427 13.78 29.62 -28.38
CA THR A 427 13.11 30.43 -29.41
C THR A 427 12.13 29.60 -30.22
N VAL A 428 12.50 28.38 -30.61
CA VAL A 428 11.59 27.45 -31.30
C VAL A 428 10.37 27.12 -30.43
N TRP A 429 10.60 26.84 -29.15
CA TRP A 429 9.53 26.59 -28.21
C TRP A 429 8.62 27.82 -28.04
N GLN A 430 9.18 29.01 -27.80
CA GLN A 430 8.41 30.26 -27.67
C GLN A 430 7.59 30.57 -28.94
N ASN A 431 8.16 30.37 -30.13
CA ASN A 431 7.45 30.52 -31.40
C ASN A 431 6.31 29.51 -31.56
N SER A 432 6.43 28.31 -30.96
CA SER A 432 5.32 27.35 -30.92
C SER A 432 4.15 27.79 -30.04
N LEU A 433 4.37 28.77 -29.14
CA LEU A 433 3.34 29.32 -28.26
C LEU A 433 2.58 30.50 -28.90
N SER A 434 3.22 31.25 -29.80
CA SER A 434 2.68 32.48 -30.40
C SER A 434 1.62 32.26 -31.49
N GLY A 435 1.52 31.04 -32.03
CA GLY A 435 0.51 30.67 -33.04
C GLY A 435 -0.91 30.43 -32.51
N VAL A 436 -1.24 30.84 -31.27
CA VAL A 436 -2.53 30.51 -30.64
C VAL A 436 -3.25 31.75 -30.12
N ASN A 437 -4.24 32.22 -30.90
CA ASN A 437 -4.94 33.53 -30.75
C ASN A 437 -5.73 33.78 -29.45
N THR A 438 -5.61 32.97 -28.40
CA THR A 438 -6.15 33.34 -27.07
C THR A 438 -5.43 32.58 -25.96
N PRO A 439 -4.84 33.27 -24.96
CA PRO A 439 -4.34 32.66 -23.74
C PRO A 439 -5.46 31.89 -23.02
N VAL A 440 -5.15 30.71 -22.49
CA VAL A 440 -6.05 29.97 -21.59
C VAL A 440 -5.49 30.12 -20.19
N LYS A 441 -6.20 30.80 -19.29
CA LYS A 441 -5.71 31.20 -17.96
C LYS A 441 -5.11 30.05 -17.14
N ASN A 442 -5.71 28.87 -17.24
CA ASN A 442 -5.34 27.69 -16.47
C ASN A 442 -4.41 26.72 -17.22
N LEU A 443 -3.85 27.13 -18.36
CA LEU A 443 -2.87 26.37 -19.14
C LEU A 443 -1.49 27.00 -18.99
N ILE A 444 -0.57 26.28 -18.35
CA ILE A 444 0.80 26.72 -18.10
C ILE A 444 1.74 25.91 -19.00
N GLU A 445 2.57 26.62 -19.77
CA GLU A 445 3.56 26.05 -20.67
C GLU A 445 4.94 26.15 -20.03
N LEU A 446 5.52 24.99 -19.72
CA LEU A 446 6.80 24.81 -19.05
C LEU A 446 7.85 24.25 -20.00
N TYR A 447 9.11 24.57 -19.71
CA TYR A 447 10.25 24.24 -20.55
C TYR A 447 11.35 23.53 -19.76
N THR A 448 11.96 22.52 -20.37
CA THR A 448 13.08 21.75 -19.79
C THR A 448 14.42 22.49 -19.83
N ASN A 449 14.40 23.82 -19.96
CA ASN A 449 15.57 24.70 -19.90
C ASN A 449 16.72 24.27 -20.84
N GLY A 450 16.37 23.81 -22.06
CA GLY A 450 17.33 23.41 -23.09
C GLY A 450 17.94 22.02 -22.91
N GLN A 451 17.68 21.36 -21.78
CA GLN A 451 18.15 19.99 -21.53
C GLN A 451 17.33 18.97 -22.34
N GLY A 452 16.12 19.34 -22.78
CA GLY A 452 15.24 18.51 -23.56
C GLY A 452 15.00 17.16 -22.89
N LYS A 453 15.20 16.08 -23.65
CA LYS A 453 15.02 14.71 -23.17
C LYS A 453 16.05 14.23 -22.15
N MET A 454 17.10 15.02 -21.91
CA MET A 454 18.09 14.75 -20.85
C MET A 454 17.68 15.35 -19.49
N HIS A 455 16.62 16.15 -19.43
CA HIS A 455 16.18 16.75 -18.17
C HIS A 455 15.74 15.66 -17.16
N PRO A 456 16.19 15.71 -15.89
CA PRO A 456 15.87 14.68 -14.89
C PRO A 456 14.38 14.44 -14.68
N VAL A 457 13.53 15.45 -14.93
CA VAL A 457 12.06 15.33 -14.80
C VAL A 457 11.49 14.17 -15.64
N LEU A 458 12.06 13.84 -16.80
CA LEU A 458 11.59 12.71 -17.60
C LEU A 458 11.86 11.37 -16.88
N ASN A 459 13.00 11.25 -16.19
CA ASN A 459 13.32 10.07 -15.39
C ASN A 459 12.35 9.96 -14.19
N TYR A 460 11.96 11.09 -13.60
CA TYR A 460 11.05 11.11 -12.46
C TYR A 460 9.67 10.56 -12.82
N TYR A 461 9.19 10.83 -14.04
CA TYR A 461 7.92 10.33 -14.57
C TYR A 461 8.06 9.06 -15.44
N ASN A 462 9.25 8.44 -15.46
CA ASN A 462 9.56 7.22 -16.20
C ASN A 462 9.25 7.30 -17.71
N ILE A 463 9.58 8.43 -18.33
CA ILE A 463 9.34 8.75 -19.74
C ILE A 463 10.62 8.50 -20.56
N ARG A 464 10.51 7.78 -21.69
CA ARG A 464 11.63 7.45 -22.61
C ARG A 464 11.18 7.45 -24.08
N ASP A 465 12.14 7.61 -24.99
CA ASP A 465 11.91 7.65 -26.45
C ASP A 465 11.48 6.34 -27.09
N TYR A 466 11.77 5.20 -26.46
CA TYR A 466 11.37 3.88 -26.96
C TYR A 466 10.67 3.08 -25.86
N PRO A 467 9.48 2.50 -26.13
CA PRO A 467 8.82 1.60 -25.21
C PRO A 467 9.55 0.25 -25.18
N LYS A 468 10.64 0.16 -24.42
CA LYS A 468 11.04 -1.12 -23.82
C LYS A 468 10.28 -1.25 -22.49
N PHE A 469 9.91 -2.48 -22.12
CA PHE A 469 9.10 -2.86 -20.95
C PHE A 469 8.82 -1.74 -19.93
N ASN A 470 7.55 -1.36 -19.72
CA ASN A 470 7.11 -0.44 -18.65
C ASN A 470 7.59 1.04 -18.74
N PHE A 471 8.18 1.51 -19.85
CA PHE A 471 8.41 2.95 -20.07
C PHE A 471 7.22 3.63 -20.74
N LYS A 472 7.01 4.92 -20.41
CA LYS A 472 6.00 5.78 -21.06
C LYS A 472 6.63 6.51 -22.24
N ALA A 473 5.93 6.53 -23.36
CA ALA A 473 6.35 7.23 -24.57
C ALA A 473 5.60 8.56 -24.71
N PHE A 474 6.13 9.47 -25.54
CA PHE A 474 5.47 10.72 -25.88
C PHE A 474 4.26 10.49 -26.82
N PRO A 475 3.16 11.26 -26.67
CA PRO A 475 2.86 12.16 -25.55
C PRO A 475 2.52 11.39 -24.27
N ALA A 476 3.01 11.86 -23.12
CA ALA A 476 2.74 11.25 -21.82
C ALA A 476 1.85 12.18 -20.97
N VAL A 477 0.61 11.74 -20.71
CA VAL A 477 -0.41 12.56 -20.01
C VAL A 477 -0.78 11.94 -18.67
N PHE A 478 -0.61 12.69 -17.60
CA PHE A 478 -0.92 12.31 -16.23
C PHE A 478 -2.05 13.17 -15.69
N MET A 479 -2.80 12.65 -14.73
CA MET A 479 -3.74 13.44 -13.94
C MET A 479 -3.41 13.25 -12.48
N LEU A 480 -3.32 14.34 -11.73
CA LEU A 480 -3.09 14.35 -10.29
C LEU A 480 -4.32 14.92 -9.59
N ASN A 481 -4.68 14.34 -8.44
CA ASN A 481 -5.68 14.89 -7.54
C ASN A 481 -5.15 16.14 -6.80
N ASN A 482 -6.00 16.75 -5.97
CA ASN A 482 -5.68 17.92 -5.16
C ASN A 482 -4.59 17.71 -4.09
N LYS A 483 -4.14 16.46 -3.86
CA LYS A 483 -2.98 16.11 -3.01
C LYS A 483 -1.69 15.92 -3.81
N GLY A 484 -1.76 16.01 -5.15
CA GLY A 484 -0.65 15.72 -6.04
C GLY A 484 -0.39 14.22 -6.22
N GLU A 485 -1.38 13.36 -6.00
CA GLU A 485 -1.31 11.91 -6.21
C GLU A 485 -1.85 11.54 -7.59
N PHE A 486 -1.25 10.56 -8.27
CA PHE A 486 -1.69 10.11 -9.59
C PHE A 486 -3.08 9.50 -9.54
N LEU A 487 -4.04 10.14 -10.22
CA LEU A 487 -5.31 9.53 -10.62
C LEU A 487 -5.10 8.68 -11.87
N TYR A 488 -4.26 9.18 -12.78
CA TYR A 488 -3.85 8.49 -14.00
C TYR A 488 -2.34 8.61 -14.19
N ASN A 489 -1.71 7.49 -14.52
CA ASN A 489 -0.26 7.35 -14.54
C ASN A 489 0.37 7.43 -15.94
N GLY A 490 -0.32 7.89 -16.98
CA GLY A 490 0.30 8.09 -18.31
C GLY A 490 0.31 6.89 -19.25
N GLU A 491 -0.42 5.81 -18.96
CA GLU A 491 -0.69 4.74 -19.93
C GLU A 491 -2.09 4.88 -20.55
N PHE A 492 -2.14 4.89 -21.88
CA PHE A 492 -3.40 4.77 -22.63
C PHE A 492 -3.70 3.28 -22.87
N GLY A 493 -4.90 2.81 -22.53
CA GLY A 493 -5.37 1.50 -23.00
C GLY A 493 -5.01 0.26 -22.15
N ARG A 494 -4.40 0.40 -20.96
CA ARG A 494 -4.22 -0.70 -19.99
C ARG A 494 -4.89 -0.46 -18.64
N ALA A 495 -5.65 -1.44 -18.15
CA ALA A 495 -6.27 -1.42 -16.82
C ALA A 495 -5.20 -1.57 -15.72
N HIS A 496 -5.38 -0.93 -14.57
CA HIS A 496 -4.36 -0.82 -13.51
C HIS A 496 -4.88 -1.12 -12.09
N GLY A 497 -4.52 -2.28 -11.55
CA GLY A 497 -4.77 -2.61 -10.14
C GLY A 497 -3.93 -1.77 -9.18
N GLY A 498 -4.54 -0.77 -8.53
CA GLY A 498 -3.96 0.07 -7.47
C GLY A 498 -4.98 0.41 -6.37
N ALA A 499 -4.52 0.78 -5.17
CA ALA A 499 -5.30 0.81 -3.93
C ALA A 499 -6.32 1.96 -3.78
N LEU A 500 -6.31 2.96 -4.66
CA LEU A 500 -7.44 3.90 -4.85
C LEU A 500 -8.36 3.33 -5.92
N ARG A 501 -9.18 2.35 -5.51
CA ARG A 501 -9.82 1.38 -6.41
C ARG A 501 -11.01 1.86 -7.23
N ARG A 502 -11.52 3.08 -7.03
CA ARG A 502 -12.65 3.66 -7.80
C ARG A 502 -12.41 3.63 -9.32
N HIS A 503 -11.15 3.66 -9.75
CA HIS A 503 -10.76 3.66 -11.18
C HIS A 503 -9.71 2.61 -11.55
N ALA A 504 -9.49 1.57 -10.73
CA ALA A 504 -8.45 0.57 -10.98
C ALA A 504 -8.62 -0.18 -12.34
N ASN A 505 -9.78 -0.08 -12.99
CA ASN A 505 -10.01 -0.64 -14.32
C ASN A 505 -10.35 0.40 -15.40
N ARG A 506 -10.39 1.70 -15.09
CA ARG A 506 -10.74 2.76 -16.06
C ARG A 506 -9.47 3.25 -16.75
N LEU A 507 -9.45 3.15 -18.06
CA LEU A 507 -8.38 3.66 -18.92
C LEU A 507 -8.40 5.19 -18.91
N PHE A 508 -7.23 5.85 -18.93
CA PHE A 508 -7.20 7.30 -19.16
C PHE A 508 -7.87 7.60 -20.52
N PRO A 509 -8.90 8.46 -20.56
CA PRO A 509 -9.61 8.75 -21.79
C PRO A 509 -8.72 9.56 -22.73
N ASP A 510 -8.43 9.01 -23.92
CA ASP A 510 -7.65 9.70 -24.94
C ASP A 510 -8.50 10.81 -25.60
N PRO A 511 -8.26 12.11 -25.31
CA PRO A 511 -9.13 13.20 -25.75
C PRO A 511 -9.10 13.41 -27.28
N ARG A 512 -8.19 12.74 -28.00
CA ARG A 512 -8.14 12.75 -29.46
C ARG A 512 -9.26 11.93 -30.10
N LYS A 513 -9.87 11.00 -29.36
CA LYS A 513 -10.86 10.04 -29.91
C LYS A 513 -12.29 10.56 -29.92
N ASP A 514 -12.64 11.39 -28.94
CA ASP A 514 -14.02 11.85 -28.69
C ASP A 514 -14.11 13.37 -28.50
N ASN A 515 -13.09 14.10 -28.98
CA ASN A 515 -12.96 15.54 -28.79
C ASN A 515 -12.94 15.96 -27.31
N GLY A 516 -12.50 15.08 -26.42
CA GLY A 516 -12.26 15.33 -25.01
C GLY A 516 -13.46 15.12 -24.09
N GLN A 517 -14.60 14.63 -24.60
CA GLN A 517 -15.84 14.53 -23.80
C GLN A 517 -15.71 13.62 -22.57
N ALA A 518 -15.10 12.44 -22.72
CA ALA A 518 -14.87 11.53 -21.60
C ALA A 518 -13.91 12.14 -20.57
N LEU A 519 -12.84 12.82 -21.01
CA LEU A 519 -11.90 13.49 -20.11
C LEU A 519 -12.55 14.68 -19.38
N ILE A 520 -13.43 15.43 -20.05
CA ILE A 520 -14.23 16.49 -19.42
C ILE A 520 -15.13 15.91 -18.32
N GLY A 521 -15.78 14.76 -18.59
CA GLY A 521 -16.56 14.03 -17.60
C GLY A 521 -15.74 13.64 -16.38
N ASP A 522 -14.59 13.01 -16.59
CA ASP A 522 -13.66 12.63 -15.52
C ASP A 522 -13.22 13.85 -14.68
N ILE A 523 -12.92 14.99 -15.31
CA ILE A 523 -12.54 16.21 -14.60
C ILE A 523 -13.70 16.71 -13.71
N TYR A 524 -14.94 16.72 -14.22
CA TYR A 524 -16.11 17.10 -13.40
C TYR A 524 -16.35 16.15 -12.23
N GLU A 525 -16.18 14.83 -12.43
CA GLU A 525 -16.24 13.83 -11.35
C GLU A 525 -15.20 14.15 -10.28
N GLN A 526 -13.95 14.45 -10.66
CA GLN A 526 -12.89 14.78 -9.69
C GLN A 526 -13.12 16.12 -8.97
N LEU A 527 -13.63 17.14 -9.68
CA LEU A 527 -13.99 18.41 -9.06
C LEU A 527 -15.14 18.25 -8.06
N ALA A 528 -16.10 17.38 -8.34
CA ALA A 528 -17.16 17.05 -7.38
C ALA A 528 -16.60 16.44 -6.09
N LEU A 529 -15.59 15.56 -6.18
CA LEU A 529 -14.92 15.01 -5.00
C LEU A 529 -14.16 16.07 -4.18
N MET A 530 -13.86 17.24 -4.76
CA MET A 530 -13.24 18.37 -4.06
C MET A 530 -14.27 19.27 -3.34
N GLN A 531 -15.57 19.11 -3.63
CA GLN A 531 -16.64 19.79 -2.90
C GLN A 531 -17.08 19.01 -1.66
N ASP A 532 -17.63 19.71 -0.66
CA ASP A 532 -18.20 19.07 0.53
C ASP A 532 -19.22 20.00 1.20
N GLY A 533 -20.05 19.43 2.08
CA GLY A 533 -21.13 20.16 2.75
C GLY A 533 -22.44 20.15 1.94
N PRO A 534 -23.40 21.01 2.32
CA PRO A 534 -23.32 21.93 3.45
C PRO A 534 -23.34 21.20 4.80
N TYR A 535 -22.51 21.67 5.73
CA TYR A 535 -22.59 21.37 7.16
C TYR A 535 -23.46 22.43 7.84
N VAL A 536 -24.65 22.03 8.29
CA VAL A 536 -25.68 22.95 8.78
C VAL A 536 -25.74 22.90 10.30
N PHE A 537 -25.62 24.05 10.95
CA PHE A 537 -25.60 24.22 12.41
C PHE A 537 -26.72 25.14 12.86
N HIS A 538 -27.41 24.75 13.93
CA HIS A 538 -28.43 25.55 14.61
C HIS A 538 -27.79 26.30 15.76
N GLY A 539 -28.01 27.61 15.82
CA GLY A 539 -27.56 28.47 16.91
C GLY A 539 -28.67 29.38 17.42
N LYS A 540 -28.37 30.16 18.45
CA LYS A 540 -29.34 31.11 19.05
C LYS A 540 -29.80 32.19 18.07
N GLU A 541 -28.91 32.60 17.17
CA GLU A 541 -29.14 33.70 16.22
C GLU A 541 -29.71 33.24 14.87
N GLY A 542 -29.81 31.93 14.62
CA GLY A 542 -30.22 31.39 13.34
C GLY A 542 -29.51 30.10 12.96
N ILE A 543 -29.44 29.82 11.67
CA ILE A 543 -28.79 28.64 11.10
C ILE A 543 -27.60 29.07 10.26
N THR A 544 -26.47 28.40 10.43
CA THR A 544 -25.25 28.61 9.64
C THR A 544 -24.94 27.35 8.83
N ALA A 545 -24.73 27.49 7.53
CA ALA A 545 -24.35 26.42 6.62
C ALA A 545 -22.95 26.69 6.06
N TYR A 546 -22.07 25.69 6.11
CA TYR A 546 -20.73 25.75 5.53
C TYR A 546 -20.59 24.77 4.37
N SER A 547 -20.16 25.26 3.21
CA SER A 547 -19.82 24.44 2.04
C SER A 547 -18.37 24.64 1.65
N MET A 548 -17.76 23.58 1.14
CA MET A 548 -16.35 23.55 0.75
C MET A 548 -16.22 23.43 -0.76
N ASN A 549 -15.24 24.14 -1.32
CA ASN A 549 -14.74 23.91 -2.68
C ASN A 549 -13.21 23.95 -2.65
N SER A 550 -12.59 22.77 -2.62
CA SER A 550 -11.16 22.62 -2.34
C SER A 550 -10.79 23.30 -1.01
N SER A 551 -9.89 24.29 -1.03
CA SER A 551 -9.46 25.07 0.13
C SER A 551 -10.38 26.26 0.46
N THR A 552 -11.41 26.53 -0.35
CA THR A 552 -12.33 27.66 -0.13
C THR A 552 -13.53 27.24 0.71
N VAL A 553 -13.82 28.03 1.74
CA VAL A 553 -15.02 27.87 2.58
C VAL A 553 -16.06 28.92 2.18
N THR A 554 -17.29 28.48 1.94
CA THR A 554 -18.46 29.37 1.81
C THR A 554 -19.32 29.24 3.05
N GLU A 555 -19.57 30.35 3.74
CA GLU A 555 -20.47 30.41 4.89
C GLU A 555 -21.77 31.14 4.50
N LEU A 556 -22.91 30.50 4.73
CA LEU A 556 -24.23 31.09 4.54
C LEU A 556 -24.98 31.12 5.87
N LYS A 557 -25.57 32.28 6.20
CA LYS A 557 -26.37 32.48 7.41
C LYS A 557 -27.84 32.66 7.04
N TYR A 558 -28.70 31.96 7.76
CA TYR A 558 -30.15 32.01 7.60
C TYR A 558 -30.79 32.47 8.91
N PRO A 559 -31.85 33.29 8.86
CA PRO A 559 -32.63 33.60 10.05
C PRO A 559 -33.31 32.33 10.58
N ALA A 560 -33.66 32.32 11.86
CA ALA A 560 -34.41 31.22 12.51
C ALA A 560 -35.87 31.14 12.00
N LYS A 561 -36.06 30.81 10.72
CA LYS A 561 -37.36 30.67 10.04
C LYS A 561 -37.56 29.23 9.57
N ARG A 562 -38.82 28.82 9.43
CA ARG A 562 -39.19 27.50 8.92
C ARG A 562 -38.98 27.42 7.40
N GLY A 563 -38.62 26.23 6.90
CA GLY A 563 -38.59 25.95 5.45
C GLY A 563 -37.34 26.44 4.73
N ILE A 564 -36.16 26.34 5.35
CA ILE A 564 -34.90 26.67 4.69
C ILE A 564 -34.56 25.59 3.66
N GLY A 565 -34.38 26.02 2.41
CA GLY A 565 -33.91 25.19 1.31
C GLY A 565 -32.40 25.34 1.13
N ILE A 566 -31.72 24.21 0.92
CA ILE A 566 -30.30 24.12 0.59
C ILE A 566 -30.12 23.28 -0.68
N THR A 567 -29.03 23.51 -1.40
CA THR A 567 -28.70 22.76 -2.62
C THR A 567 -27.49 21.87 -2.35
N ILE A 568 -27.57 20.61 -2.75
CA ILE A 568 -26.55 19.59 -2.50
C ILE A 568 -25.92 19.17 -3.82
N GLY A 569 -24.59 19.18 -3.89
CA GLY A 569 -23.84 18.62 -5.02
C GLY A 569 -24.00 17.11 -5.14
N THR A 570 -23.47 16.53 -6.22
CA THR A 570 -23.52 15.08 -6.47
C THR A 570 -22.14 14.58 -6.88
N ASP A 571 -22.03 13.34 -7.36
CA ASP A 571 -20.85 12.79 -8.04
C ASP A 571 -20.54 13.45 -9.40
N ASP A 572 -21.45 14.29 -9.91
CA ASP A 572 -21.25 15.10 -11.12
C ASP A 572 -21.48 16.58 -10.77
N LEU A 573 -20.45 17.41 -10.93
CA LEU A 573 -20.50 18.85 -10.60
C LEU A 573 -21.63 19.62 -11.31
N ARG A 574 -22.13 19.08 -12.42
CA ARG A 574 -23.20 19.67 -13.22
C ARG A 574 -24.59 19.37 -12.66
N LYS A 575 -24.69 18.45 -11.69
CA LYS A 575 -25.94 17.98 -11.10
C LYS A 575 -25.98 18.30 -9.62
N ASN A 576 -27.19 18.61 -9.15
CA ASN A 576 -27.49 18.88 -7.76
C ASN A 576 -28.93 18.48 -7.45
N PHE A 577 -29.28 18.44 -6.17
CA PHE A 577 -30.66 18.25 -5.73
C PHE A 577 -31.00 19.18 -4.55
N PRO A 578 -32.25 19.68 -4.48
CA PRO A 578 -32.68 20.56 -3.40
C PRO A 578 -33.10 19.78 -2.16
N VAL A 579 -32.71 20.25 -0.99
CA VAL A 579 -33.13 19.70 0.31
C VAL A 579 -33.82 20.77 1.13
N GLN A 580 -34.93 20.40 1.76
CA GLN A 580 -35.66 21.25 2.69
C GLN A 580 -35.40 20.77 4.11
N LEU A 581 -34.90 21.66 4.97
CA LEU A 581 -34.64 21.32 6.37
C LEU A 581 -35.95 20.97 7.09
N LYS A 582 -35.92 19.90 7.89
CA LYS A 582 -37.02 19.42 8.70
C LYS A 582 -37.29 20.43 9.81
N THR A 583 -38.54 20.84 9.93
CA THR A 583 -38.97 21.76 10.99
C THR A 583 -39.04 21.10 12.37
N LYS A 584 -39.15 19.76 12.40
CA LYS A 584 -39.20 18.95 13.62
C LYS A 584 -38.56 17.60 13.34
N LEU A 585 -37.78 17.13 14.31
CA LEU A 585 -37.21 15.78 14.35
C LEU A 585 -37.99 14.96 15.37
N THR A 586 -38.33 13.73 15.02
CA THR A 586 -39.03 12.76 15.88
C THR A 586 -38.27 11.45 15.85
N LEU A 587 -38.29 10.70 16.95
CA LEU A 587 -37.71 9.37 16.97
C LEU A 587 -38.40 8.47 15.94
N GLU A 588 -37.61 7.73 15.18
CA GLU A 588 -38.12 6.82 14.17
C GLU A 588 -38.73 5.57 14.82
N PRO A 589 -39.89 5.07 14.33
CA PRO A 589 -40.44 3.81 14.81
C PRO A 589 -39.48 2.66 14.49
N SER A 590 -39.22 1.79 15.46
CA SER A 590 -38.34 0.63 15.26
C SER A 590 -39.08 -0.66 14.88
N VAL A 591 -40.42 -0.62 14.87
CA VAL A 591 -41.27 -1.76 14.50
C VAL A 591 -42.36 -1.31 13.54
N THR A 592 -42.36 -1.90 12.34
CA THR A 592 -43.46 -1.83 11.37
C THR A 592 -44.19 -3.16 11.39
N ALA A 593 -45.50 -3.14 11.66
CA ALA A 593 -46.28 -4.36 11.90
C ALA A 593 -46.33 -5.31 10.69
N THR A 594 -46.42 -4.77 9.47
CA THR A 594 -46.50 -5.54 8.22
C THR A 594 -45.34 -5.22 7.29
N ARG A 595 -44.90 -6.23 6.53
CA ARG A 595 -43.92 -6.04 5.45
C ARG A 595 -44.61 -5.33 4.27
N PRO A 596 -44.05 -4.23 3.72
CA PRO A 596 -44.58 -3.62 2.50
C PRO A 596 -44.42 -4.57 1.31
N GLU A 597 -45.26 -4.42 0.29
CA GLU A 597 -45.18 -5.26 -0.93
C GLU A 597 -43.80 -5.18 -1.60
N LYS A 598 -43.14 -4.01 -1.54
CA LYS A 598 -41.81 -3.79 -2.10
C LYS A 598 -40.85 -3.22 -1.07
N LEU A 599 -39.69 -3.85 -0.94
CA LEU A 599 -38.60 -3.42 -0.08
C LEU A 599 -37.29 -3.38 -0.88
N PHE A 600 -36.53 -2.29 -0.78
CA PHE A 600 -35.19 -2.19 -1.35
C PHE A 600 -34.17 -1.96 -0.23
N VAL A 601 -33.15 -2.79 -0.11
CA VAL A 601 -32.19 -2.77 1.00
C VAL A 601 -30.76 -2.60 0.51
N LEU A 602 -30.06 -1.66 1.14
CA LEU A 602 -28.65 -1.33 0.94
C LEU A 602 -27.93 -1.32 2.29
N SER A 603 -26.62 -1.54 2.30
CA SER A 603 -25.76 -1.30 3.47
C SER A 603 -24.35 -0.90 3.01
N ASP A 604 -23.54 -0.35 3.90
CA ASP A 604 -22.09 -0.19 3.70
C ASP A 604 -21.71 0.61 2.43
N ILE A 605 -22.50 1.63 2.09
CA ILE A 605 -22.20 2.53 0.96
C ILE A 605 -20.92 3.33 1.22
N GLU A 606 -20.61 3.66 2.48
CA GLU A 606 -19.31 4.23 2.88
C GLU A 606 -18.88 5.43 2.02
N GLY A 607 -19.78 6.40 1.81
CA GLY A 607 -19.51 7.61 1.01
C GLY A 607 -19.26 7.37 -0.50
N GLU A 608 -19.70 6.24 -1.06
CA GLU A 608 -19.67 5.93 -2.50
C GLU A 608 -20.96 6.43 -3.20
N PHE A 609 -21.13 7.75 -3.31
CA PHE A 609 -22.36 8.37 -3.81
C PHE A 609 -22.74 7.95 -5.25
N GLU A 610 -21.78 7.80 -6.16
CA GLU A 610 -22.05 7.35 -7.53
C GLU A 610 -22.71 5.95 -7.54
N ALA A 611 -22.15 5.00 -6.78
CA ALA A 611 -22.68 3.65 -6.66
C ALA A 611 -24.09 3.67 -6.06
N PHE A 612 -24.28 4.48 -5.02
CA PHE A 612 -25.57 4.69 -4.38
C PHE A 612 -26.61 5.23 -5.36
N ARG A 613 -26.31 6.32 -6.06
CA ARG A 613 -27.18 6.93 -7.07
C ARG A 613 -27.52 5.94 -8.19
N LYS A 614 -26.52 5.27 -8.77
CA LYS A 614 -26.71 4.32 -9.87
C LYS A 614 -27.60 3.15 -9.46
N LEU A 615 -27.39 2.58 -8.27
CA LEU A 615 -28.25 1.52 -7.73
C LEU A 615 -29.70 1.98 -7.61
N LEU A 616 -29.95 3.15 -7.03
CA LEU A 616 -31.31 3.66 -6.87
C LEU A 616 -31.97 3.99 -8.22
N GLN A 617 -31.26 4.61 -9.16
CA GLN A 617 -31.79 5.01 -10.46
C GLN A 617 -32.07 3.80 -11.36
N ALA A 618 -31.12 2.87 -11.47
CA ALA A 618 -31.27 1.70 -12.32
C ALA A 618 -32.41 0.77 -11.87
N ASN A 619 -32.70 0.76 -10.56
CA ASN A 619 -33.79 -0.03 -9.97
C ASN A 619 -35.07 0.78 -9.72
N LYS A 620 -35.17 1.99 -10.29
CA LYS A 620 -36.38 2.83 -10.25
C LYS A 620 -36.86 3.15 -8.83
N ILE A 621 -35.91 3.35 -7.91
CA ILE A 621 -36.20 3.88 -6.58
C ILE A 621 -36.29 5.40 -6.63
N ILE A 622 -35.41 6.01 -7.44
CA ILE A 622 -35.42 7.43 -7.76
C ILE A 622 -35.28 7.67 -9.27
N ASP A 623 -35.71 8.83 -9.76
CA ASP A 623 -35.47 9.28 -11.14
C ASP A 623 -34.12 10.00 -11.33
N SER A 624 -33.89 10.55 -12.53
CA SER A 624 -32.68 11.32 -12.86
C SER A 624 -32.54 12.63 -12.06
N ASP A 625 -33.65 13.14 -11.53
CA ASP A 625 -33.75 14.38 -10.76
C ASP A 625 -33.86 14.11 -9.24
N PHE A 626 -33.54 12.88 -8.83
CA PHE A 626 -33.54 12.43 -7.44
C PHE A 626 -34.93 12.50 -6.77
N ASN A 627 -36.02 12.41 -7.54
CA ASN A 627 -37.38 12.25 -7.01
C ASN A 627 -37.67 10.78 -6.74
N TRP A 628 -38.48 10.55 -5.71
CA TRP A 628 -38.94 9.22 -5.33
C TRP A 628 -39.88 8.65 -6.39
N THR A 629 -39.58 7.44 -6.86
CA THR A 629 -40.37 6.72 -7.88
C THR A 629 -40.80 5.32 -7.45
N PHE A 630 -40.56 4.97 -6.18
CA PHE A 630 -40.82 3.63 -5.64
C PHE A 630 -42.23 3.46 -5.02
N GLY A 631 -43.18 4.35 -5.34
CA GLY A 631 -44.56 4.27 -4.88
C GLY A 631 -44.67 4.17 -3.35
N ASN A 632 -45.46 3.22 -2.87
CA ASN A 632 -45.60 2.88 -1.44
C ASN A 632 -44.55 1.89 -0.92
N GLY A 633 -43.50 1.58 -1.71
CA GLY A 633 -42.41 0.71 -1.28
C GLY A 633 -41.57 1.34 -0.17
N HIS A 634 -40.75 0.54 0.50
CA HIS A 634 -39.82 1.05 1.50
C HIS A 634 -38.36 0.85 1.07
N LEU A 635 -37.53 1.84 1.38
CA LEU A 635 -36.07 1.81 1.20
C LEU A 635 -35.40 1.66 2.56
N VAL A 636 -34.46 0.72 2.70
CA VAL A 636 -33.78 0.40 3.97
C VAL A 636 -32.28 0.55 3.81
N PHE A 637 -31.65 1.31 4.71
CA PHE A 637 -30.20 1.40 4.88
C PHE A 637 -29.81 0.64 6.14
N ALA A 638 -29.17 -0.52 6.00
CA ALA A 638 -28.68 -1.34 7.10
C ALA A 638 -27.27 -0.95 7.56
N GLY A 639 -27.03 0.36 7.79
CA GLY A 639 -25.81 0.93 8.37
C GLY A 639 -24.66 1.25 7.41
N ASP A 640 -23.66 1.96 7.94
CA ASP A 640 -22.36 2.30 7.35
C ASP A 640 -22.44 3.12 6.05
N MET A 641 -23.10 4.27 6.10
CA MET A 641 -23.00 5.31 5.07
C MET A 641 -21.77 6.21 5.27
N PHE A 642 -21.22 6.24 6.48
CA PHE A 642 -20.04 7.02 6.87
C PHE A 642 -18.70 6.40 6.48
N ASP A 643 -17.66 7.23 6.57
CA ASP A 643 -16.24 6.89 6.44
C ASP A 643 -15.79 6.35 5.08
N ARG A 644 -14.46 6.26 4.93
CA ARG A 644 -13.71 5.71 3.79
C ARG A 644 -13.94 6.42 2.45
N GLY A 645 -15.16 6.70 2.02
CA GLY A 645 -15.46 7.42 0.78
C GLY A 645 -15.31 8.92 0.93
N LEU A 646 -15.40 9.62 -0.21
CA LEU A 646 -15.22 11.08 -0.28
C LEU A 646 -16.53 11.86 -0.40
N GLN A 647 -17.69 11.19 -0.35
CA GLN A 647 -19.02 11.81 -0.54
C GLN A 647 -20.07 11.35 0.48
N VAL A 648 -19.65 11.21 1.75
CA VAL A 648 -20.54 10.89 2.88
C VAL A 648 -21.65 11.91 3.03
N THR A 649 -21.32 13.21 3.00
CA THR A 649 -22.28 14.31 3.22
C THR A 649 -23.43 14.28 2.21
N GLU A 650 -23.11 14.07 0.93
CA GLU A 650 -24.08 13.96 -0.17
C GLU A 650 -24.98 12.74 0.02
N CYS A 651 -24.42 11.61 0.45
CA CYS A 651 -25.19 10.41 0.75
C CYS A 651 -26.24 10.67 1.85
N LEU A 652 -25.82 11.28 2.96
CA LEU A 652 -26.71 11.56 4.09
C LEU A 652 -27.82 12.55 3.69
N TRP A 653 -27.50 13.59 2.93
CA TRP A 653 -28.51 14.55 2.46
C TRP A 653 -29.51 13.94 1.49
N LEU A 654 -29.08 13.02 0.61
CA LEU A 654 -29.99 12.30 -0.27
C LEU A 654 -30.96 11.44 0.55
N VAL A 655 -30.48 10.67 1.53
CA VAL A 655 -31.34 9.89 2.43
C VAL A 655 -32.33 10.80 3.18
N TYR A 656 -31.81 11.88 3.77
CA TYR A 656 -32.60 12.86 4.52
C TYR A 656 -33.76 13.43 3.69
N MET A 657 -33.49 13.74 2.42
CA MET A 657 -34.50 14.20 1.47
C MET A 657 -35.53 13.11 1.14
N LEU A 658 -35.06 11.89 0.87
CA LEU A 658 -35.91 10.77 0.43
C LEU A 658 -36.92 10.36 1.51
N GLU A 659 -36.60 10.50 2.80
CA GLU A 659 -37.58 10.26 3.89
C GLU A 659 -38.89 11.03 3.69
N LYS A 660 -38.79 12.32 3.33
CA LYS A 660 -39.98 13.17 3.11
C LYS A 660 -40.69 12.77 1.82
N LYS A 661 -39.95 12.53 0.74
CA LYS A 661 -40.52 12.18 -0.58
C LYS A 661 -41.21 10.81 -0.54
N ALA A 662 -40.61 9.81 0.08
CA ALA A 662 -41.19 8.48 0.25
C ALA A 662 -42.49 8.54 1.05
N LYS A 663 -42.48 9.21 2.21
CA LYS A 663 -43.67 9.36 3.05
C LYS A 663 -44.82 10.05 2.33
N ALA A 664 -44.53 11.07 1.50
CA ALA A 664 -45.54 11.75 0.68
C ALA A 664 -46.16 10.84 -0.38
N ALA A 665 -45.44 9.82 -0.85
CA ALA A 665 -45.91 8.82 -1.80
C ALA A 665 -46.52 7.57 -1.14
N GLY A 666 -46.65 7.56 0.19
CA GLY A 666 -47.13 6.40 0.96
C GLY A 666 -46.09 5.32 1.22
N GLY A 667 -44.81 5.56 0.89
CA GLY A 667 -43.68 4.70 1.20
C GLY A 667 -42.92 5.14 2.46
N TYR A 668 -41.76 4.54 2.69
CA TYR A 668 -40.91 4.87 3.85
C TYR A 668 -39.42 4.72 3.56
N VAL A 669 -38.59 5.45 4.31
CA VAL A 669 -37.13 5.26 4.33
C VAL A 669 -36.70 4.89 5.75
N HIS A 670 -36.11 3.71 5.91
CA HIS A 670 -35.54 3.20 7.14
C HIS A 670 -34.04 3.45 7.14
N PHE A 671 -33.51 4.09 8.17
CA PHE A 671 -32.08 4.33 8.32
C PHE A 671 -31.59 3.77 9.65
N ILE A 672 -30.86 2.66 9.56
CA ILE A 672 -30.35 1.93 10.71
C ILE A 672 -28.89 2.32 10.87
N LEU A 673 -28.48 2.66 12.09
CA LEU A 673 -27.11 3.05 12.39
C LEU A 673 -26.19 1.83 12.40
N GLY A 674 -25.12 1.90 11.62
CA GLY A 674 -24.00 0.97 11.67
C GLY A 674 -22.92 1.42 12.66
N ASN A 675 -21.80 0.71 12.68
CA ASN A 675 -20.73 1.09 13.59
C ASN A 675 -20.05 2.38 13.15
N HIS A 676 -19.99 2.70 11.86
CA HIS A 676 -19.32 3.91 11.38
C HIS A 676 -20.10 5.18 11.75
N GLU A 677 -21.44 5.15 11.74
CA GLU A 677 -22.25 6.26 12.27
C GLU A 677 -21.98 6.47 13.78
N ILE A 678 -22.02 5.39 14.56
CA ILE A 678 -21.80 5.45 16.02
C ILE A 678 -20.37 5.92 16.33
N MET A 679 -19.37 5.42 15.63
CA MET A 679 -17.97 5.83 15.79
C MET A 679 -17.79 7.33 15.55
N ASN A 680 -18.37 7.88 14.47
CA ASN A 680 -18.29 9.32 14.18
C ASN A 680 -18.99 10.17 15.24
N LEU A 681 -20.16 9.73 15.73
CA LEU A 681 -20.86 10.41 16.82
C LEU A 681 -20.06 10.39 18.14
N GLN A 682 -19.28 9.33 18.39
CA GLN A 682 -18.42 9.17 19.58
C GLN A 682 -17.04 9.81 19.47
N GLY A 683 -16.73 10.45 18.33
CA GLY A 683 -15.41 11.05 18.09
C GLY A 683 -14.32 10.06 17.67
N ASP A 684 -14.67 8.82 17.32
CA ASP A 684 -13.75 7.82 16.79
C ASP A 684 -13.66 7.93 15.25
N HIS A 685 -12.67 8.70 14.79
CA HIS A 685 -12.51 9.05 13.38
C HIS A 685 -11.42 8.24 12.65
N ARG A 686 -11.09 7.04 13.13
CA ARG A 686 -9.98 6.23 12.58
C ARG A 686 -10.13 5.86 11.10
N TYR A 687 -11.36 5.86 10.57
CA TYR A 687 -11.67 5.54 9.17
C TYR A 687 -12.13 6.76 8.34
N VAL A 688 -12.16 7.95 8.95
CA VAL A 688 -12.51 9.19 8.28
C VAL A 688 -11.38 9.60 7.34
N GLU A 689 -11.72 9.85 6.07
CA GLU A 689 -10.80 10.38 5.07
C GLU A 689 -10.24 11.75 5.45
N ASP A 690 -8.98 12.01 5.10
CA ASP A 690 -8.30 13.26 5.49
C ASP A 690 -8.97 14.52 4.92
N LYS A 691 -9.74 14.37 3.82
CA LYS A 691 -10.60 15.45 3.27
C LYS A 691 -11.45 16.08 4.37
N TYR A 692 -12.16 15.27 5.16
CA TYR A 692 -13.08 15.77 6.18
C TYR A 692 -12.34 16.42 7.36
N LYS A 693 -11.16 15.91 7.72
CA LYS A 693 -10.30 16.53 8.75
C LYS A 693 -9.85 17.92 8.33
N ASN A 694 -9.38 18.03 7.08
CA ASN A 694 -8.95 19.30 6.50
C ASN A 694 -10.12 20.29 6.38
N ASN A 695 -11.28 19.81 5.94
CA ASN A 695 -12.48 20.64 5.81
C ASN A 695 -12.97 21.16 7.17
N ALA A 696 -12.99 20.30 8.20
CA ALA A 696 -13.32 20.72 9.57
C ALA A 696 -12.38 21.83 10.05
N ALA A 697 -11.06 21.66 9.84
CA ALA A 697 -10.06 22.66 10.21
C ALA A 697 -10.27 23.99 9.49
N LEU A 698 -10.59 23.98 8.19
CA LEU A 698 -10.90 25.19 7.42
C LEU A 698 -12.13 25.94 7.93
N MET A 699 -13.10 25.23 8.52
CA MET A 699 -14.27 25.83 9.18
C MET A 699 -14.01 26.22 10.65
N CYS A 700 -12.77 26.08 11.15
CA CYS A 700 -12.43 26.21 12.57
C CYS A 700 -13.26 25.28 13.48
N LYS A 701 -13.52 24.05 13.02
CA LYS A 701 -14.26 23.00 13.75
C LYS A 701 -13.44 21.73 13.90
N THR A 702 -13.83 20.90 14.86
CA THR A 702 -13.38 19.51 14.97
C THR A 702 -14.31 18.59 14.19
N LEU A 703 -13.85 17.39 13.84
CA LEU A 703 -14.70 16.37 13.19
C LEU A 703 -15.95 16.03 14.03
N MET A 704 -15.80 15.93 15.34
CA MET A 704 -16.91 15.65 16.26
C MET A 704 -17.99 16.74 16.20
N GLN A 705 -17.58 18.00 16.03
CA GLN A 705 -18.52 19.11 15.90
C GLN A 705 -19.37 19.01 14.64
N LEU A 706 -18.89 18.40 13.54
CA LEU A 706 -19.65 18.30 12.30
C LEU A 706 -20.97 17.54 12.44
N TYR A 707 -21.06 16.62 13.42
CA TYR A 707 -22.22 15.77 13.67
C TYR A 707 -22.69 15.84 15.14
N ASN A 708 -22.44 16.96 15.83
CA ASN A 708 -22.88 17.18 17.20
C ASN A 708 -24.39 17.50 17.30
N GLU A 709 -24.85 17.85 18.50
CA GLU A 709 -26.26 18.17 18.79
C GLU A 709 -26.75 19.51 18.21
N ASP A 710 -25.83 20.37 17.76
CA ASP A 710 -26.17 21.61 17.06
C ASP A 710 -26.26 21.41 15.55
N SER A 711 -25.61 20.37 15.02
CA SER A 711 -25.64 20.06 13.59
C SER A 711 -26.97 19.42 13.17
N GLU A 712 -27.50 19.78 12.01
CA GLU A 712 -28.76 19.23 11.49
C GLU A 712 -28.67 17.71 11.28
N LEU A 713 -27.60 17.25 10.62
CA LEU A 713 -27.38 15.82 10.38
C LEU A 713 -27.09 15.06 11.67
N GLY A 714 -26.35 15.64 12.63
CA GLY A 714 -26.11 15.01 13.93
C GLY A 714 -27.38 14.86 14.76
N ARG A 715 -28.27 15.86 14.74
CA ARG A 715 -29.60 15.77 15.37
C ARG A 715 -30.47 14.72 14.68
N TRP A 716 -30.45 14.67 13.34
CA TRP A 716 -31.18 13.68 12.56
C TRP A 716 -30.70 12.25 12.82
N LEU A 717 -29.39 12.00 12.86
CA LEU A 717 -28.83 10.67 13.17
C LEU A 717 -29.26 10.18 14.57
N ARG A 718 -29.34 11.08 15.56
CA ARG A 718 -29.81 10.74 16.91
C ARG A 718 -31.30 10.36 16.98
N THR A 719 -32.07 10.51 15.89
CA THR A 719 -33.45 9.98 15.78
C THR A 719 -33.55 8.53 15.29
N LYS A 720 -32.42 7.96 14.82
CA LYS A 720 -32.37 6.66 14.13
C LYS A 720 -32.17 5.47 15.06
N ASN A 721 -32.50 4.29 14.57
CA ASN A 721 -32.47 3.03 15.32
C ASN A 721 -31.18 2.24 15.01
N ILE A 722 -30.78 1.34 15.89
CA ILE A 722 -29.70 0.35 15.67
C ILE A 722 -30.24 -1.04 15.30
N VAL A 723 -31.53 -1.30 15.57
CA VAL A 723 -32.25 -2.53 15.18
C VAL A 723 -33.66 -2.15 14.77
N GLU A 724 -34.16 -2.70 13.66
CA GLU A 724 -35.56 -2.51 13.26
C GLU A 724 -36.22 -3.84 12.89
N LYS A 725 -37.53 -3.95 13.16
CA LYS A 725 -38.38 -5.04 12.67
C LYS A 725 -39.36 -4.50 11.64
N ILE A 726 -39.42 -5.10 10.46
CA ILE A 726 -40.36 -4.72 9.40
C ILE A 726 -41.12 -5.98 8.97
N GLY A 727 -42.34 -6.14 9.47
CA GLY A 727 -43.13 -7.35 9.29
C GLY A 727 -42.39 -8.58 9.84
N ASP A 728 -42.02 -9.48 8.95
CA ASP A 728 -41.31 -10.72 9.24
C ASP A 728 -39.79 -10.62 9.05
N LEU A 729 -39.23 -9.42 8.91
CA LEU A 729 -37.81 -9.17 8.74
C LEU A 729 -37.23 -8.44 9.96
N LEU A 730 -36.05 -8.86 10.41
CA LEU A 730 -35.25 -8.16 11.43
C LEU A 730 -33.99 -7.60 10.79
N PHE A 731 -33.73 -6.31 11.00
CA PHE A 731 -32.56 -5.62 10.49
C PHE A 731 -31.63 -5.21 11.64
N ALA A 732 -30.35 -5.52 11.48
CA ALA A 732 -29.27 -5.02 12.32
C ALA A 732 -28.00 -4.95 11.47
N HIS A 733 -27.20 -3.90 11.62
CA HIS A 733 -26.04 -3.70 10.75
C HIS A 733 -25.05 -4.88 10.80
N GLY A 734 -24.67 -5.36 12.00
CA GLY A 734 -23.83 -6.55 12.18
C GLY A 734 -24.62 -7.84 12.40
N GLY A 735 -25.54 -7.83 13.37
CA GLY A 735 -26.39 -8.98 13.71
C GLY A 735 -26.63 -9.15 15.22
N ILE A 736 -27.47 -10.12 15.61
CA ILE A 736 -27.83 -10.34 17.01
C ILE A 736 -26.98 -11.47 17.63
N SER A 737 -26.14 -11.09 18.59
CA SER A 737 -25.32 -12.02 19.38
C SER A 737 -26.16 -12.91 20.29
N ALA A 738 -25.63 -14.07 20.71
CA ALA A 738 -26.32 -14.95 21.65
C ALA A 738 -26.54 -14.25 23.00
N GLU A 739 -25.56 -13.46 23.44
CA GLU A 739 -25.60 -12.70 24.69
C GLU A 739 -26.74 -11.68 24.69
N LEU A 740 -26.93 -10.94 23.58
CA LEU A 740 -28.05 -10.03 23.43
C LEU A 740 -29.37 -10.77 23.23
N ASN A 741 -29.37 -11.88 22.49
CA ASN A 741 -30.56 -12.69 22.27
C ASN A 741 -31.12 -13.24 23.60
N ASN A 742 -30.27 -13.56 24.57
CA ASN A 742 -30.67 -14.05 25.89
C ASN A 742 -31.25 -12.96 26.83
N GLN A 743 -31.15 -11.68 26.49
CA GLN A 743 -31.75 -10.61 27.29
C GLN A 743 -33.26 -10.50 26.99
N PRO A 744 -34.15 -10.27 27.96
CA PRO A 744 -35.58 -10.08 27.73
C PRO A 744 -35.89 -8.67 27.22
N LEU A 745 -35.29 -8.30 26.08
CA LEU A 745 -35.41 -6.99 25.44
C LEU A 745 -36.16 -7.10 24.11
N SER A 746 -37.16 -6.23 23.92
CA SER A 746 -37.80 -5.98 22.63
C SER A 746 -36.92 -5.10 21.72
N VAL A 747 -37.29 -4.98 20.45
CA VAL A 747 -36.60 -4.10 19.49
C VAL A 747 -36.65 -2.65 19.96
N GLU A 748 -37.79 -2.17 20.44
CA GLU A 748 -37.97 -0.84 20.99
C GLU A 748 -37.07 -0.60 22.20
N GLN A 749 -37.00 -1.58 23.12
CA GLN A 749 -36.16 -1.47 24.31
C GLN A 749 -34.67 -1.42 23.96
N ILE A 750 -34.22 -2.21 22.97
CA ILE A 750 -32.83 -2.16 22.49
C ILE A 750 -32.47 -0.75 22.01
N ASN A 751 -33.32 -0.14 21.18
CA ASN A 751 -33.09 1.21 20.67
C ASN A 751 -33.18 2.29 21.75
N LEU A 752 -34.16 2.17 22.67
CA LEU A 752 -34.35 3.11 23.77
C LEU A 752 -33.13 3.13 24.70
N ILE A 753 -32.56 1.96 25.01
CA ILE A 753 -31.38 1.83 25.87
C ILE A 753 -30.14 2.37 25.18
N ALA A 754 -29.95 2.11 23.88
CA ALA A 754 -28.75 2.53 23.17
C ALA A 754 -28.68 4.05 22.95
N ARG A 755 -29.80 4.67 22.53
CA ARG A 755 -29.83 6.04 22.00
C ARG A 755 -29.12 7.12 22.86
N PRO A 756 -29.25 7.16 24.19
CA PRO A 756 -28.55 8.13 25.02
C PRO A 756 -27.02 8.08 24.92
N PHE A 757 -26.46 6.95 24.48
CA PHE A 757 -25.03 6.67 24.46
C PHE A 757 -24.42 6.75 23.05
N TYR A 758 -25.18 7.17 22.03
CA TYR A 758 -24.66 7.30 20.66
C TYR A 758 -23.44 8.21 20.56
N ALA A 759 -23.34 9.25 21.40
CA ALA A 759 -22.23 10.22 21.35
C ALA A 759 -21.17 10.03 22.45
N ASP A 760 -21.38 9.13 23.43
CA ASP A 760 -20.49 9.00 24.58
C ASP A 760 -20.04 7.55 24.82
N SER A 761 -18.87 7.23 24.26
CA SER A 761 -18.28 5.90 24.40
C SER A 761 -17.72 5.61 25.80
N ALA A 762 -17.37 6.63 26.57
CA ALA A 762 -16.80 6.46 27.91
C ALA A 762 -17.90 6.14 28.92
N VAL A 763 -19.02 6.85 28.82
CA VAL A 763 -20.22 6.59 29.63
C VAL A 763 -20.85 5.25 29.26
N ALA A 764 -20.88 4.87 27.97
CA ALA A 764 -21.35 3.55 27.56
C ALA A 764 -20.55 2.39 28.19
N LYS A 765 -19.22 2.51 28.28
CA LYS A 765 -18.32 1.48 28.83
C LYS A 765 -18.41 1.34 30.35
N ASN A 766 -18.82 2.40 31.04
CA ASN A 766 -18.98 2.42 32.49
C ASN A 766 -20.44 2.22 32.94
N ALA A 767 -21.35 2.03 32.00
CA ALA A 767 -22.78 1.79 32.27
C ALA A 767 -23.05 0.34 32.69
N ASP A 768 -24.31 0.00 32.88
CA ASP A 768 -24.75 -1.34 33.28
C ASP A 768 -24.38 -2.43 32.24
N THR A 769 -24.63 -3.69 32.62
CA THR A 769 -24.32 -4.84 31.76
C THR A 769 -25.06 -4.85 30.43
N LYS A 770 -26.26 -4.24 30.32
CA LYS A 770 -27.05 -4.21 29.09
C LYS A 770 -26.47 -3.21 28.09
N VAL A 771 -26.12 -2.01 28.54
CA VAL A 771 -25.48 -0.99 27.69
C VAL A 771 -24.15 -1.52 27.15
N ASN A 772 -23.36 -2.19 28.00
CA ASN A 772 -22.10 -2.81 27.59
C ASN A 772 -22.26 -3.83 26.45
N LEU A 773 -23.34 -4.63 26.46
CA LEU A 773 -23.63 -5.56 25.36
C LEU A 773 -23.90 -4.85 24.03
N LEU A 774 -24.55 -3.69 24.07
CA LEU A 774 -24.94 -2.91 22.89
C LEU A 774 -23.78 -2.12 22.27
N TYR A 775 -22.69 -1.89 23.00
CA TYR A 775 -21.51 -1.14 22.51
C TYR A 775 -20.23 -1.97 22.40
N SER A 776 -20.26 -3.22 22.86
CA SER A 776 -19.12 -4.13 22.71
C SER A 776 -18.89 -4.51 21.24
N SER A 777 -17.62 -4.43 20.83
CA SER A 777 -17.15 -4.88 19.51
C SER A 777 -17.39 -6.37 19.20
N THR A 778 -17.85 -7.17 20.17
CA THR A 778 -18.12 -8.60 19.97
C THR A 778 -19.59 -8.99 20.09
N THR A 779 -20.44 -8.18 20.71
CA THR A 779 -21.85 -8.53 20.98
C THR A 779 -22.86 -7.52 20.43
N SER A 780 -22.42 -6.31 20.11
CA SER A 780 -23.28 -5.22 19.66
C SER A 780 -23.99 -5.55 18.34
N PRO A 781 -25.26 -5.13 18.17
CA PRO A 781 -25.99 -5.23 16.91
C PRO A 781 -25.28 -4.65 15.70
N PHE A 782 -24.42 -3.65 15.90
CA PHE A 782 -23.67 -2.98 14.83
C PHE A 782 -22.19 -3.43 14.73
N TRP A 783 -21.74 -4.42 15.51
CA TRP A 783 -20.38 -4.99 15.39
C TRP A 783 -20.33 -6.51 15.22
N TYR A 784 -21.43 -7.21 15.49
CA TYR A 784 -21.43 -8.67 15.53
C TYR A 784 -21.12 -9.29 14.14
N ARG A 785 -20.19 -10.25 14.10
CA ARG A 785 -19.70 -10.86 12.83
C ARG A 785 -19.83 -12.39 12.77
N LEU A 786 -20.29 -13.05 13.84
CA LEU A 786 -20.15 -14.50 13.94
C LEU A 786 -21.14 -15.28 13.06
N TYR A 787 -22.12 -14.63 12.43
CA TYR A 787 -22.92 -15.27 11.37
C TYR A 787 -22.05 -15.75 10.21
N TYR A 788 -20.92 -15.07 9.95
CA TYR A 788 -20.08 -15.29 8.77
C TYR A 788 -18.66 -15.78 9.07
N ALA A 789 -18.28 -15.82 10.35
CA ALA A 789 -16.93 -16.17 10.74
C ALA A 789 -16.61 -17.65 10.46
N THR A 790 -15.33 -17.94 10.20
CA THR A 790 -14.77 -19.28 10.36
C THR A 790 -14.29 -19.46 11.80
N ASN A 791 -14.42 -20.67 12.36
CA ASN A 791 -13.91 -20.98 13.69
C ASN A 791 -12.41 -20.63 13.80
N ARG A 792 -12.04 -19.87 14.83
CA ARG A 792 -10.65 -19.42 15.01
C ARG A 792 -10.25 -19.32 16.47
N PHE A 793 -8.98 -19.57 16.76
CA PHE A 793 -8.40 -19.36 18.09
C PHE A 793 -7.91 -17.91 18.24
N SER A 794 -8.44 -17.19 19.22
CA SER A 794 -7.94 -15.86 19.59
C SER A 794 -6.76 -16.01 20.57
N LYS A 795 -5.56 -15.65 20.11
CA LYS A 795 -4.35 -15.66 20.95
C LYS A 795 -4.38 -14.59 22.05
N SER A 796 -5.03 -13.44 21.83
CA SER A 796 -5.09 -12.36 22.81
C SER A 796 -5.94 -12.72 24.02
N ASN A 797 -6.99 -13.52 23.80
CA ASN A 797 -7.98 -13.87 24.83
C ASN A 797 -7.94 -15.36 25.20
N ASN A 798 -6.95 -16.10 24.68
CA ASN A 798 -6.75 -17.53 24.88
C ASN A 798 -8.04 -18.38 24.71
N LYS A 799 -8.89 -18.05 23.72
CA LYS A 799 -10.23 -18.64 23.56
C LYS A 799 -10.57 -18.92 22.09
N TRP A 800 -11.30 -20.02 21.84
CA TRP A 800 -11.91 -20.30 20.55
C TRP A 800 -13.15 -19.42 20.31
N ILE A 801 -13.17 -18.77 19.14
CA ILE A 801 -14.32 -18.03 18.62
C ILE A 801 -14.95 -18.89 17.53
N TYR A 802 -16.21 -19.25 17.73
CA TYR A 802 -16.96 -20.11 16.82
C TYR A 802 -17.92 -19.29 15.96
N LYS A 803 -18.18 -19.80 14.75
CA LYS A 803 -19.33 -19.38 13.95
C LYS A 803 -20.62 -19.58 14.76
N ALA A 804 -21.59 -18.67 14.61
CA ALA A 804 -22.91 -18.83 15.19
C ALA A 804 -23.53 -20.17 14.75
N LYS A 805 -24.13 -20.88 15.71
CA LYS A 805 -24.88 -22.12 15.42
C LYS A 805 -26.25 -21.76 14.86
N GLU A 806 -26.81 -22.60 14.00
CA GLU A 806 -28.16 -22.39 13.46
C GLU A 806 -29.21 -22.29 14.56
N ALA A 807 -29.10 -23.07 15.64
CA ALA A 807 -29.98 -22.97 16.80
C ALA A 807 -30.00 -21.58 17.47
N GLN A 808 -28.88 -20.84 17.42
CA GLN A 808 -28.86 -19.45 17.90
C GLN A 808 -29.68 -18.55 16.96
N VAL A 809 -29.54 -18.73 15.64
CA VAL A 809 -30.30 -17.98 14.63
C VAL A 809 -31.78 -18.27 14.80
N ASP A 810 -32.16 -19.54 14.95
CA ASP A 810 -33.55 -19.97 15.16
C ASP A 810 -34.16 -19.35 16.42
N SER A 811 -33.40 -19.34 17.52
CA SER A 811 -33.84 -18.69 18.76
C SER A 811 -34.05 -17.18 18.57
N THR A 812 -33.20 -16.50 17.80
CA THR A 812 -33.37 -15.07 17.46
C THR A 812 -34.63 -14.86 16.63
N LEU A 813 -34.85 -15.68 15.59
CA LEU A 813 -36.03 -15.60 14.73
C LEU A 813 -37.32 -15.78 15.54
N GLN A 814 -37.36 -16.79 16.41
CA GLN A 814 -38.48 -17.06 17.30
C GLN A 814 -38.74 -15.91 18.27
N LYS A 815 -37.69 -15.40 18.93
CA LYS A 815 -37.82 -14.33 19.93
C LYS A 815 -38.43 -13.07 19.34
N PHE A 816 -37.98 -12.65 18.16
CA PHE A 816 -38.45 -11.43 17.51
C PHE A 816 -39.68 -11.67 16.62
N ASN A 817 -40.14 -12.92 16.50
CA ASN A 817 -41.22 -13.35 15.61
C ASN A 817 -41.02 -12.84 14.18
N VAL A 818 -39.93 -13.29 13.56
CA VAL A 818 -39.46 -12.95 12.21
C VAL A 818 -39.00 -14.20 11.49
N ARG A 819 -38.98 -14.17 10.15
CA ARG A 819 -38.48 -15.24 9.28
C ARG A 819 -37.03 -15.05 8.84
N HIS A 820 -36.59 -13.80 8.69
CA HIS A 820 -35.26 -13.47 8.18
C HIS A 820 -34.56 -12.39 9.00
N ILE A 821 -33.24 -12.50 9.10
CA ILE A 821 -32.34 -11.46 9.63
C ILE A 821 -31.55 -10.89 8.45
N VAL A 822 -31.58 -9.58 8.27
CA VAL A 822 -30.84 -8.87 7.21
C VAL A 822 -29.74 -8.02 7.82
N THR A 823 -28.50 -8.18 7.34
CA THR A 823 -27.32 -7.49 7.90
C THR A 823 -26.39 -6.95 6.82
N GLY A 824 -25.55 -5.99 7.19
CA GLY A 824 -24.39 -5.49 6.42
C GLY A 824 -23.06 -5.91 7.07
N HIS A 825 -22.16 -4.94 7.25
CA HIS A 825 -20.94 -4.94 8.09
C HIS A 825 -19.77 -5.85 7.65
N THR A 826 -20.09 -7.01 7.08
CA THR A 826 -19.11 -8.05 6.73
C THR A 826 -19.24 -8.48 5.28
N ILE A 827 -18.30 -8.00 4.46
CA ILE A 827 -18.08 -8.50 3.10
C ILE A 827 -17.71 -9.99 3.13
N VAL A 828 -18.66 -10.84 2.74
CA VAL A 828 -18.46 -12.30 2.62
C VAL A 828 -18.42 -12.79 1.16
N ALA A 829 -18.95 -11.98 0.24
CA ALA A 829 -19.05 -12.30 -1.18
C ALA A 829 -18.93 -11.03 -2.04
N ASP A 830 -18.89 -11.22 -3.35
CA ASP A 830 -18.95 -10.11 -4.32
C ASP A 830 -20.40 -9.67 -4.63
N THR A 831 -21.39 -10.43 -4.16
CA THR A 831 -22.84 -10.26 -4.41
C THR A 831 -23.60 -10.38 -3.10
N ILE A 832 -24.87 -9.97 -3.08
CA ILE A 832 -25.79 -10.30 -1.97
C ILE A 832 -25.75 -11.81 -1.73
N SER A 833 -25.67 -12.23 -0.47
CA SER A 833 -25.48 -13.63 -0.11
C SER A 833 -26.47 -14.11 0.94
N VAL A 834 -26.83 -15.39 0.83
CA VAL A 834 -27.87 -16.03 1.64
C VAL A 834 -27.25 -17.14 2.48
N HIS A 835 -27.56 -17.15 3.77
CA HIS A 835 -26.95 -18.03 4.77
C HIS A 835 -28.02 -18.71 5.62
N TYR A 836 -27.63 -19.80 6.31
CA TYR A 836 -28.51 -20.57 7.20
C TYR A 836 -29.83 -20.95 6.53
N GLY A 837 -29.77 -21.39 5.27
CA GLY A 837 -30.95 -21.72 4.48
C GLY A 837 -31.94 -20.55 4.36
N GLY A 838 -31.51 -19.34 4.03
CA GLY A 838 -32.43 -18.20 3.86
C GLY A 838 -32.70 -17.40 5.13
N LYS A 839 -32.36 -17.91 6.31
CA LYS A 839 -32.63 -17.25 7.59
C LYS A 839 -31.81 -15.97 7.80
N VAL A 840 -30.63 -15.87 7.18
CA VAL A 840 -29.78 -14.68 7.26
C VAL A 840 -29.37 -14.22 5.85
N ILE A 841 -29.57 -12.95 5.56
CA ILE A 841 -29.23 -12.33 4.27
C ILE A 841 -28.21 -11.22 4.54
N ASN A 842 -27.08 -11.29 3.84
CA ASN A 842 -26.04 -10.28 3.93
C ASN A 842 -26.08 -9.35 2.71
N THR A 843 -26.15 -8.05 2.96
CA THR A 843 -26.26 -7.00 1.94
C THR A 843 -24.97 -6.21 1.71
N ASP A 844 -23.92 -6.48 2.49
CA ASP A 844 -22.62 -5.81 2.34
C ASP A 844 -21.86 -6.36 1.12
N THR A 845 -21.61 -5.48 0.15
CA THR A 845 -20.90 -5.80 -1.08
C THR A 845 -19.73 -4.85 -1.31
N LYS A 846 -18.83 -5.19 -2.23
CA LYS A 846 -17.63 -4.38 -2.49
C LYS A 846 -17.98 -3.17 -3.36
N HIS A 847 -18.76 -2.22 -2.82
CA HIS A 847 -19.21 -1.03 -3.54
C HIS A 847 -18.05 -0.26 -4.16
N ARG A 848 -16.98 -0.05 -3.38
CA ARG A 848 -15.73 0.58 -3.81
C ARG A 848 -15.00 -0.14 -4.95
N ASP A 849 -15.16 -1.45 -5.08
CA ASP A 849 -14.56 -2.24 -6.16
C ASP A 849 -15.48 -2.31 -7.41
N GLY A 850 -16.57 -1.52 -7.43
CA GLY A 850 -17.55 -1.49 -8.52
C GLY A 850 -18.49 -2.70 -8.55
N LYS A 851 -18.56 -3.48 -7.46
CA LYS A 851 -19.42 -4.66 -7.33
C LYS A 851 -20.65 -4.37 -6.47
N SER A 852 -21.27 -3.22 -6.72
CA SER A 852 -22.40 -2.74 -5.95
C SER A 852 -23.66 -3.54 -6.28
N GLU A 853 -24.27 -4.12 -5.25
CA GLU A 853 -25.60 -4.71 -5.34
C GLU A 853 -26.51 -4.24 -4.21
N ALA A 854 -27.80 -4.53 -4.36
CA ALA A 854 -28.84 -4.32 -3.37
C ALA A 854 -29.75 -5.55 -3.30
N LEU A 855 -30.48 -5.69 -2.20
CA LEU A 855 -31.56 -6.66 -2.06
C LEU A 855 -32.89 -6.00 -2.41
N LEU A 856 -33.61 -6.56 -3.38
CA LEU A 856 -34.99 -6.19 -3.71
C LEU A 856 -35.92 -7.34 -3.27
N ILE A 857 -36.91 -7.02 -2.45
CA ILE A 857 -37.98 -7.93 -2.03
C ILE A 857 -39.27 -7.43 -2.67
N GLU A 858 -39.96 -8.30 -3.41
CA GLU A 858 -41.29 -8.03 -3.96
C GLU A 858 -42.22 -9.20 -3.63
N GLY A 859 -43.26 -8.94 -2.83
CA GLY A 859 -44.11 -9.97 -2.24
C GLY A 859 -43.28 -10.99 -1.45
N ASP A 860 -43.28 -12.23 -1.91
CA ASP A 860 -42.56 -13.36 -1.30
C ASP A 860 -41.23 -13.69 -1.99
N SER A 861 -40.82 -12.88 -2.98
CA SER A 861 -39.63 -13.16 -3.78
C SER A 861 -38.48 -12.21 -3.45
N PHE A 862 -37.30 -12.79 -3.21
CA PHE A 862 -36.07 -12.08 -2.84
C PHE A 862 -35.09 -12.08 -4.01
N TYR A 863 -34.57 -10.91 -4.37
CA TYR A 863 -33.69 -10.73 -5.51
C TYR A 863 -32.46 -9.94 -5.14
N ARG A 864 -31.32 -10.29 -5.73
CA ARG A 864 -30.20 -9.37 -5.83
C ARG A 864 -30.33 -8.54 -7.10
N VAL A 865 -30.02 -7.25 -7.00
CA VAL A 865 -30.03 -6.32 -8.11
C VAL A 865 -28.76 -5.48 -8.13
N ASN A 866 -28.37 -4.98 -9.30
CA ASN A 866 -27.13 -4.22 -9.46
C ASN A 866 -27.33 -2.84 -10.09
N ALA A 867 -26.23 -2.12 -10.34
CA ALA A 867 -26.22 -0.77 -10.89
C ALA A 867 -26.65 -0.66 -12.37
N GLU A 868 -26.84 -1.78 -13.06
CA GLU A 868 -27.42 -1.85 -14.41
C GLU A 868 -28.90 -2.25 -14.40
N GLY A 869 -29.50 -2.43 -13.21
CA GLY A 869 -30.89 -2.87 -13.05
C GLY A 869 -31.09 -4.36 -13.35
N LYS A 870 -30.00 -5.14 -13.47
CA LYS A 870 -30.08 -6.59 -13.63
C LYS A 870 -30.60 -7.20 -12.34
N ARG A 871 -31.64 -8.04 -12.47
CA ARG A 871 -32.30 -8.72 -11.36
C ARG A 871 -32.05 -10.22 -11.40
N VAL A 872 -31.71 -10.81 -10.26
CA VAL A 872 -31.49 -12.26 -10.11
C VAL A 872 -32.23 -12.75 -8.87
N LEU A 873 -33.13 -13.74 -9.04
CA LEU A 873 -33.86 -14.36 -7.93
C LEU A 873 -32.88 -15.12 -7.03
N LEU A 874 -33.00 -14.89 -5.72
CA LEU A 874 -32.26 -15.60 -4.68
C LEU A 874 -33.09 -16.78 -4.15
N PHE A 875 -34.32 -16.52 -3.72
CA PHE A 875 -35.28 -17.52 -3.21
C PHE A 875 -36.70 -16.95 -3.11
N ARG A 876 -37.69 -17.81 -2.86
CA ARG A 876 -39.08 -17.46 -2.54
C ARG A 876 -39.49 -17.99 -1.17
N ASP A 877 -40.32 -17.23 -0.46
CA ASP A 877 -40.80 -17.60 0.87
C ASP A 877 -41.78 -18.79 0.87
N GLU A 878 -42.44 -19.07 -0.25
CA GLU A 878 -43.44 -20.15 -0.44
C GLU A 878 -42.84 -21.53 -0.78
N GLU A 879 -41.54 -21.62 -1.09
CA GLU A 879 -40.88 -22.88 -1.49
C GLU A 879 -40.20 -23.62 -0.32
N LYS A 880 -40.69 -23.46 0.92
CA LYS A 880 -40.10 -24.10 2.11
C LYS A 880 -41.09 -24.74 3.07
#